data_AF-A0A7C3HX27-F1
#
_entry.id   AF-A0A7C3HX27-F1
#
_cell.length_a   1.000
_cell.length_b   1.000
_cell.length_c   1.000
_cell.angle_alpha   90.00
_cell.angle_beta   90.00
_cell.angle_gamma   90.00
#
_symmetry.space_group_name_H-M   'P 1'
#
loop_
_entity.id
_entity.type
_entity.pdbx_description
1 polymer ?
#
loop_
_entity_poly.entity_id
_entity_poly.type
_entity_poly.pdbx_seq_one_letter_code
_entity_poly.pdbx_strand_id
1 'polypeptide(L)'
;MSDLDALLKPFEPFLRPRWRLWWGLLLAGAPLALALGFWVHEHRTRGPGFRMMIDRERAITIARETARAHGVETSGWKAHVRFEIRSATMAYFREHDVGHQFRVRRFLPEAVAQVLLIQPGHGLWVRADVGPRGFVTDFRIAGREVRAPASLPPEEVSRAAAEAELKEWIGGMAVRFLREPEMSVAADREAAGARRFTWRLEPRNAPDVELVLRVDVAGDRVVGRSVEPVFAPAFLERRISKPSVASDTLEALRLLVMVFLVAYCCYRYARRSIEHEAPHSRAVLLTAAFAGASLLMAFADPDTMGPRFDAEQFTAVATVIRWSVLLMTAALVGVVLGIAYGAGEGELREGWPGKITSLDAALTGRLFSANIGVSVVAGAVWACWLFCAVVLGRAALDASLTERTLRAIGFTFGQWPLVELYTDTPLQAVALSVFVLLAPLTFLRRHVRQGAVRALLLAALAALLVHDGRTADAFAAVTWLESSAVAAAVLLAFYSFDYLAAVMAAASLNLLLQIAALLATAPYWRERLDMVSLLAAALVLPLAAAAWFGRRYADEEVRPAHAARLAERLKMEAELAAARQAQQMLLPAAPPALRSVAVAAVCDTAQEASGDSYDFFARPDGRICVAVAEGGRGGLASAMTMALAKGFLWHENAAGAGALEALRRLEGELARLPGRGPEPVGVALAILDERTGEVELARLGPGPGVWLRRREEAAREPLAPRRDAAACRLRLEPGDALLFCTRGLAEPGASVAEEILSGLPRQPETPLQSWLEAAVRSWRVRTSAAGRRAADLTAVVLRMGGGAAAEEAAA
;
A
#
# COMPACT_ATOMS: atom_id res chain seq x y z
N MET A 1 -21.37 23.59 27.21
CA MET A 1 -20.05 22.90 27.24
C MET A 1 -20.20 21.42 27.54
N SER A 2 -21.03 21.00 28.52
CA SER A 2 -21.28 19.57 28.83
C SER A 2 -21.66 18.70 27.63
N ASP A 3 -22.54 19.20 26.76
CA ASP A 3 -23.08 18.37 25.66
C ASP A 3 -22.08 18.24 24.49
N LEU A 4 -21.27 19.28 24.27
CA LEU A 4 -20.20 19.27 23.27
C LEU A 4 -19.03 18.37 23.74
N ASP A 5 -18.76 18.32 25.04
CA ASP A 5 -17.76 17.42 25.62
C ASP A 5 -18.21 15.95 25.53
N ALA A 6 -19.48 15.66 25.79
CA ALA A 6 -20.04 14.32 25.62
C ALA A 6 -19.98 13.85 24.14
N LEU A 7 -20.29 14.76 23.22
CA LEU A 7 -20.28 14.49 21.78
C LEU A 7 -18.85 14.29 21.24
N LEU A 8 -17.85 15.00 21.79
CA LEU A 8 -16.45 14.89 21.38
C LEU A 8 -15.65 13.79 22.08
N LYS A 9 -16.14 13.25 23.20
CA LYS A 9 -15.48 12.20 23.99
C LYS A 9 -14.92 11.04 23.16
N PRO A 10 -15.62 10.51 22.12
CA PRO A 10 -15.09 9.46 21.25
C PRO A 10 -13.80 9.85 20.49
N PHE A 11 -13.63 11.13 20.17
CA PHE A 11 -12.58 11.64 19.28
C PHE A 11 -11.35 12.18 20.03
N GLU A 12 -11.45 12.38 21.35
CA GLU A 12 -10.37 12.92 22.19
C GLU A 12 -8.99 12.25 21.98
N PRO A 13 -8.87 10.92 21.81
CA PRO A 13 -7.57 10.28 21.58
C PRO A 13 -6.86 10.73 20.28
N PHE A 14 -7.61 11.23 19.30
CA PHE A 14 -7.10 11.62 17.98
C PHE A 14 -6.86 13.13 17.88
N LEU A 15 -7.55 13.92 18.69
CA LEU A 15 -7.57 15.38 18.58
C LEU A 15 -6.54 16.03 19.51
N ARG A 16 -5.69 16.88 18.94
CA ARG A 16 -4.87 17.79 19.74
C ARG A 16 -5.77 18.85 20.40
N PRO A 17 -5.42 19.39 21.59
CA PRO A 17 -6.26 20.36 22.31
C PRO A 17 -6.72 21.55 21.45
N ARG A 18 -5.80 22.12 20.64
CA ARG A 18 -6.11 23.23 19.72
C ARG A 18 -7.07 22.89 18.58
N TRP A 19 -7.24 21.61 18.25
CA TRP A 19 -8.12 21.12 17.18
C TRP A 19 -9.49 20.65 17.69
N ARG A 20 -9.67 20.54 19.02
CA ARG A 20 -10.92 20.07 19.65
C ARG A 20 -12.13 20.94 19.28
N LEU A 21 -12.00 22.25 19.41
CA LEU A 21 -13.05 23.22 19.05
C LEU A 21 -13.37 23.18 17.56
N TRP A 22 -12.34 23.17 16.70
CA TRP A 22 -12.51 23.10 15.24
C TRP A 22 -13.24 21.82 14.80
N TRP A 23 -12.86 20.67 15.36
CA TRP A 23 -13.54 19.41 15.04
C TRP A 23 -14.98 19.40 15.55
N GLY A 24 -15.25 19.94 16.73
CA GLY A 24 -16.61 20.10 17.24
C GLY A 24 -17.51 20.90 16.30
N LEU A 25 -16.97 22.00 15.73
CA LEU A 25 -17.68 22.79 14.73
C LEU A 25 -17.90 22.03 13.42
N LEU A 26 -16.89 21.30 12.91
CA LEU A 26 -17.02 20.49 11.70
C LEU A 26 -18.07 19.38 11.85
N LEU A 27 -18.06 18.68 12.99
CA LEU A 27 -18.99 17.60 13.30
C LEU A 27 -20.42 18.13 13.45
N ALA A 28 -20.63 19.22 14.20
CA ALA A 28 -21.94 19.85 14.36
C ALA A 28 -22.47 20.46 13.05
N GLY A 29 -21.58 20.98 12.19
CA GLY A 29 -21.93 21.58 10.91
C GLY A 29 -22.11 20.58 9.76
N ALA A 30 -21.75 19.31 9.93
CA ALA A 30 -21.81 18.32 8.85
C ALA A 30 -23.24 18.13 8.26
N PRO A 31 -24.33 18.06 9.06
CA PRO A 31 -25.69 17.98 8.51
C PRO A 31 -26.09 19.23 7.71
N LEU A 32 -25.64 20.41 8.15
CA LEU A 32 -25.87 21.67 7.44
C LEU A 32 -25.09 21.72 6.12
N ALA A 33 -23.83 21.26 6.11
CA ALA A 33 -23.04 21.15 4.89
C ALA A 33 -23.67 20.18 3.89
N LEU A 34 -24.20 19.04 4.36
CA LEU A 34 -24.92 18.09 3.53
C LEU A 34 -26.19 18.70 2.93
N ALA A 35 -27.01 19.34 3.76
CA ALA A 35 -28.25 19.99 3.33
C ALA A 35 -27.97 21.13 2.33
N LEU A 36 -26.95 21.96 2.61
CA LEU A 36 -26.50 23.01 1.70
C LEU A 36 -26.00 22.42 0.38
N GLY A 37 -25.21 21.35 0.42
CA GLY A 37 -24.73 20.65 -0.76
C GLY A 37 -25.88 20.19 -1.66
N PHE A 38 -26.88 19.48 -1.11
CA PHE A 38 -28.04 19.05 -1.90
C PHE A 38 -28.90 20.23 -2.36
N TRP A 39 -29.08 21.26 -1.53
CA TRP A 39 -29.84 22.45 -1.91
C TRP A 39 -29.19 23.21 -3.07
N VAL A 40 -27.87 23.46 -3.01
CA VAL A 40 -27.12 24.06 -4.11
C VAL A 40 -27.17 23.17 -5.34
N HIS A 41 -27.02 21.85 -5.16
CA HIS A 41 -27.06 20.90 -6.27
C HIS A 41 -28.40 20.98 -7.01
N GLU A 42 -29.49 21.05 -6.26
CA GLU A 42 -30.83 21.15 -6.82
C GLU A 42 -31.12 22.49 -7.49
N HIS A 43 -30.59 23.61 -6.97
CA HIS A 43 -30.96 24.95 -7.46
C HIS A 43 -29.98 25.54 -8.47
N ARG A 44 -28.69 25.20 -8.40
CA ARG A 44 -27.62 25.84 -9.18
C ARG A 44 -26.93 24.90 -10.17
N THR A 45 -26.87 23.60 -9.89
CA THR A 45 -26.21 22.64 -10.80
C THR A 45 -27.21 21.79 -11.59
N ARG A 46 -28.48 22.20 -11.66
CA ARG A 46 -29.43 21.63 -12.64
C ARG A 46 -28.92 21.93 -14.05
N GLY A 47 -28.23 20.96 -14.65
CA GLY A 47 -27.85 21.03 -16.05
C GLY A 47 -29.11 21.09 -16.93
N PRO A 48 -29.26 22.07 -17.83
CA PRO A 48 -30.26 22.01 -18.88
C PRO A 48 -29.79 20.95 -19.87
N GLY A 49 -30.32 19.72 -19.76
CA GLY A 49 -30.05 18.78 -20.81
C GLY A 49 -30.65 17.38 -20.72
N PHE A 50 -29.95 16.51 -20.01
CA PHE A 50 -30.23 15.08 -20.02
C PHE A 50 -31.06 14.65 -18.80
N ARG A 51 -32.19 13.98 -19.06
CA ARG A 51 -32.97 13.28 -18.03
C ARG A 51 -33.46 11.95 -18.59
N MET A 52 -33.00 10.87 -17.99
CA MET A 52 -33.48 9.52 -18.25
C MET A 52 -34.83 9.34 -17.56
N MET A 53 -35.90 9.16 -18.32
CA MET A 53 -37.28 9.05 -17.84
C MET A 53 -37.80 7.60 -17.86
N ILE A 54 -37.00 6.68 -18.40
CA ILE A 54 -37.34 5.27 -18.52
C ILE A 54 -36.42 4.45 -17.62
N ASP A 55 -36.96 3.39 -17.06
CA ASP A 55 -36.20 2.37 -16.34
C ASP A 55 -35.89 1.18 -17.25
N ARG A 56 -35.20 0.18 -16.68
CA ARG A 56 -34.83 -1.07 -17.35
C ARG A 56 -36.06 -1.78 -17.95
N GLU A 57 -37.12 -1.95 -17.16
CA GLU A 57 -38.33 -2.69 -17.58
C GLU A 57 -39.10 -1.95 -18.68
N ARG A 58 -39.17 -0.62 -18.60
CA ARG A 58 -39.77 0.20 -19.65
C ARG A 58 -38.95 0.14 -20.94
N ALA A 59 -37.63 0.16 -20.87
CA ALA A 59 -36.77 -0.02 -22.04
C ALA A 59 -37.01 -1.38 -22.73
N ILE A 60 -37.08 -2.47 -21.95
CA ILE A 60 -37.40 -3.81 -22.47
C ILE A 60 -38.79 -3.84 -23.13
N THR A 61 -39.77 -3.21 -22.51
CA THR A 61 -41.14 -3.14 -23.04
C THR A 61 -41.17 -2.43 -24.39
N ILE A 62 -40.50 -1.27 -24.51
CA ILE A 62 -40.41 -0.50 -25.76
C ILE A 62 -39.70 -1.32 -26.86
N ALA A 63 -38.64 -2.05 -26.52
CA ALA A 63 -37.94 -2.91 -27.48
C ALA A 63 -38.84 -4.05 -27.99
N ARG A 64 -39.64 -4.66 -27.10
CA ARG A 64 -40.61 -5.71 -27.47
C ARG A 64 -41.75 -5.17 -28.34
N GLU A 65 -42.27 -3.99 -28.01
CA GLU A 65 -43.29 -3.29 -28.82
C GLU A 65 -42.75 -2.98 -30.21
N THR A 66 -41.51 -2.50 -30.31
CA THR A 66 -40.85 -2.21 -31.59
C THR A 66 -40.64 -3.48 -32.41
N ALA A 67 -40.22 -4.58 -31.79
CA ALA A 67 -40.09 -5.88 -32.47
C ALA A 67 -41.43 -6.37 -33.03
N ARG A 68 -42.51 -6.25 -32.23
CA ARG A 68 -43.86 -6.65 -32.64
C ARG A 68 -44.39 -5.81 -33.80
N ALA A 69 -44.14 -4.49 -33.81
CA ALA A 69 -44.49 -3.60 -34.91
C ALA A 69 -43.84 -4.02 -36.24
N HIS A 70 -42.67 -4.66 -36.17
CA HIS A 70 -41.92 -5.17 -37.33
C HIS A 70 -42.14 -6.69 -37.57
N GLY A 71 -43.20 -7.26 -37.01
CA GLY A 71 -43.63 -8.63 -37.29
C GLY A 71 -42.83 -9.72 -36.57
N VAL A 72 -42.10 -9.39 -35.49
CA VAL A 72 -41.37 -10.36 -34.66
C VAL A 72 -42.01 -10.47 -33.28
N GLU A 73 -42.55 -11.64 -32.96
CA GLU A 73 -43.06 -11.93 -31.62
C GLU A 73 -41.93 -12.37 -30.69
N THR A 74 -41.70 -11.58 -29.64
CA THR A 74 -40.56 -11.74 -28.71
C THR A 74 -40.99 -12.26 -27.32
N SER A 75 -42.19 -12.83 -27.22
CA SER A 75 -42.67 -13.44 -25.97
C SER A 75 -41.77 -14.60 -25.57
N GLY A 76 -41.26 -14.59 -24.34
CA GLY A 76 -40.34 -15.62 -23.83
C GLY A 76 -38.88 -15.50 -24.27
N TRP A 77 -38.53 -14.46 -25.05
CA TRP A 77 -37.13 -14.18 -25.40
C TRP A 77 -36.39 -13.58 -24.19
N LYS A 78 -35.10 -13.92 -24.07
CA LYS A 78 -34.24 -13.34 -23.03
C LYS A 78 -33.90 -11.90 -23.39
N ALA A 79 -34.01 -10.99 -22.42
CA ALA A 79 -33.70 -9.58 -22.60
C ALA A 79 -32.43 -9.22 -21.82
N HIS A 80 -31.48 -8.62 -22.54
CA HIS A 80 -30.25 -8.07 -22.01
C HIS A 80 -30.29 -6.56 -22.17
N VAL A 81 -29.82 -5.81 -21.17
CA VAL A 81 -29.84 -4.33 -21.20
C VAL A 81 -28.47 -3.78 -20.83
N ARG A 82 -28.03 -2.76 -21.56
CA ARG A 82 -26.80 -2.02 -21.28
C ARG A 82 -27.06 -0.52 -21.36
N PHE A 83 -26.50 0.25 -20.43
CA PHE A 83 -26.48 1.70 -20.51
C PHE A 83 -25.25 2.18 -21.27
N GLU A 84 -25.45 2.91 -22.37
CA GLU A 84 -24.38 3.36 -23.27
C GLU A 84 -24.35 4.88 -23.34
N ILE A 85 -23.17 5.48 -23.20
CA ILE A 85 -22.95 6.93 -23.25
C ILE A 85 -22.34 7.29 -24.61
N ARG A 86 -22.90 8.29 -25.29
CA ARG A 86 -22.40 8.80 -26.57
C ARG A 86 -21.55 10.05 -26.34
N SER A 87 -20.26 9.86 -26.04
CA SER A 87 -19.36 10.94 -25.62
C SER A 87 -19.22 12.08 -26.66
N ALA A 88 -19.23 11.77 -27.96
CA ALA A 88 -19.21 12.78 -29.03
C ALA A 88 -20.46 13.67 -29.02
N THR A 89 -21.63 13.07 -28.84
CA THR A 89 -22.91 13.77 -28.70
C THR A 89 -22.95 14.63 -27.45
N MET A 90 -22.44 14.11 -26.33
CA MET A 90 -22.34 14.88 -25.08
C MET A 90 -21.39 16.09 -25.24
N ALA A 91 -20.26 15.93 -25.92
CA ALA A 91 -19.35 17.05 -26.20
C ALA A 91 -20.01 18.12 -27.07
N TYR A 92 -20.79 17.71 -28.08
CA TYR A 92 -21.53 18.62 -28.95
C TYR A 92 -22.55 19.48 -28.17
N PHE A 93 -23.36 18.88 -27.29
CA PHE A 93 -24.37 19.59 -26.51
C PHE A 93 -23.81 20.48 -25.39
N ARG A 94 -22.51 20.39 -25.07
CA ARG A 94 -21.87 21.35 -24.15
C ARG A 94 -21.56 22.68 -24.83
N GLU A 95 -21.28 22.68 -26.12
CA GLU A 95 -20.91 23.88 -26.87
C GLU A 95 -22.10 24.50 -27.60
N HIS A 96 -23.07 23.66 -27.97
CA HIS A 96 -24.27 24.09 -28.66
C HIS A 96 -25.46 23.97 -27.73
N ASP A 97 -25.98 25.12 -27.28
CA ASP A 97 -27.31 25.18 -26.70
C ASP A 97 -28.33 25.03 -27.82
N VAL A 98 -28.68 23.78 -28.14
CA VAL A 98 -29.72 23.44 -29.13
C VAL A 98 -31.14 23.69 -28.56
N GLY A 99 -31.26 24.67 -27.66
CA GLY A 99 -32.46 25.10 -26.96
C GLY A 99 -33.72 25.04 -27.83
N HIS A 100 -34.77 24.46 -27.24
CA HIS A 100 -36.14 24.32 -27.75
C HIS A 100 -36.42 23.32 -28.88
N GLN A 101 -35.45 22.79 -29.62
CA GLN A 101 -35.74 21.71 -30.59
C GLN A 101 -35.61 20.31 -29.96
N PHE A 102 -36.63 19.94 -29.17
CA PHE A 102 -36.76 18.61 -28.57
C PHE A 102 -36.62 17.45 -29.58
N ARG A 103 -36.91 17.72 -30.87
CA ARG A 103 -36.95 16.70 -31.91
C ARG A 103 -35.57 16.25 -32.40
N VAL A 104 -34.58 17.15 -32.57
CA VAL A 104 -33.23 16.75 -33.04
C VAL A 104 -32.48 15.97 -31.96
N ARG A 105 -32.57 16.44 -30.70
CA ARG A 105 -32.03 15.72 -29.53
C ARG A 105 -32.63 14.32 -29.35
N ARG A 106 -33.83 14.08 -29.87
CA ARG A 106 -34.46 12.75 -29.89
C ARG A 106 -33.62 11.74 -30.69
N PHE A 107 -33.02 12.17 -31.80
CA PHE A 107 -32.15 11.35 -32.66
C PHE A 107 -30.68 11.38 -32.20
N LEU A 108 -30.34 12.35 -31.36
CA LEU A 108 -29.00 12.54 -30.78
C LEU A 108 -29.05 12.48 -29.26
N PRO A 109 -29.45 11.36 -28.64
CA PRO A 109 -29.40 11.23 -27.20
C PRO A 109 -27.94 11.15 -26.72
N GLU A 110 -27.64 11.79 -25.60
CA GLU A 110 -26.31 11.73 -24.96
C GLU A 110 -26.03 10.36 -24.33
N ALA A 111 -27.08 9.62 -23.97
CA ALA A 111 -27.00 8.24 -23.51
C ALA A 111 -28.28 7.47 -23.88
N VAL A 112 -28.15 6.17 -24.08
CA VAL A 112 -29.24 5.25 -24.47
C VAL A 112 -29.22 3.99 -23.61
N ALA A 113 -30.39 3.38 -23.42
CA ALA A 113 -30.50 2.01 -22.96
C ALA A 113 -30.52 1.09 -24.19
N GLN A 114 -29.43 0.36 -24.44
CA GLN A 114 -29.37 -0.67 -25.46
C GLN A 114 -30.06 -1.92 -24.95
N VAL A 115 -31.05 -2.40 -25.69
CA VAL A 115 -31.80 -3.62 -25.35
C VAL A 115 -31.54 -4.66 -26.43
N LEU A 116 -31.13 -5.85 -26.02
CA LEU A 116 -30.94 -7.00 -26.90
C LEU A 116 -31.88 -8.13 -26.46
N LEU A 117 -32.79 -8.52 -27.36
CA LEU A 117 -33.72 -9.61 -27.20
C LEU A 117 -33.20 -10.82 -27.98
N ILE A 118 -33.01 -11.96 -27.32
CA ILE A 118 -32.46 -13.17 -27.94
C ILE A 118 -33.48 -14.32 -27.85
N GLN A 119 -33.78 -14.92 -28.99
CA GLN A 119 -34.63 -16.11 -29.06
C GLN A 119 -33.92 -17.31 -28.40
N PRO A 120 -34.64 -18.14 -27.63
CA PRO A 120 -34.12 -19.42 -27.15
C PRO A 120 -33.58 -20.26 -28.32
N GLY A 121 -32.34 -20.75 -28.23
CA GLY A 121 -31.68 -21.48 -29.33
C GLY A 121 -30.87 -20.61 -30.32
N HIS A 122 -30.81 -19.29 -30.12
CA HIS A 122 -29.97 -18.33 -30.87
C HIS A 122 -30.27 -18.21 -32.38
N GLY A 123 -31.49 -18.54 -32.83
CA GLY A 123 -31.91 -18.43 -34.24
C GLY A 123 -32.10 -16.99 -34.71
N LEU A 124 -32.78 -16.17 -33.90
CA LEU A 124 -33.09 -14.76 -34.15
C LEU A 124 -32.78 -13.88 -32.92
N TRP A 125 -32.49 -12.61 -33.17
CA TRP A 125 -32.34 -11.58 -32.14
C TRP A 125 -32.80 -10.22 -32.64
N VAL A 126 -33.17 -9.35 -31.70
CA VAL A 126 -33.57 -7.96 -31.95
C VAL A 126 -32.77 -7.04 -31.04
N ARG A 127 -32.12 -6.03 -31.60
CA ARG A 127 -31.46 -4.94 -30.85
C ARG A 127 -32.26 -3.64 -31.02
N ALA A 128 -32.42 -2.88 -29.95
CA ALA A 128 -32.99 -1.55 -29.98
C ALA A 128 -32.24 -0.59 -29.03
N ASP A 129 -31.86 0.58 -29.52
CA ASP A 129 -31.32 1.67 -28.69
C ASP A 129 -32.45 2.60 -28.29
N VAL A 130 -32.77 2.62 -26.99
CA VAL A 130 -33.87 3.40 -26.43
C VAL A 130 -33.32 4.65 -25.73
N GLY A 131 -33.66 5.81 -26.27
CA GLY A 131 -33.28 7.10 -25.71
C GLY A 131 -34.07 7.51 -24.46
N PRO A 132 -33.77 8.68 -23.87
CA PRO A 132 -34.19 9.01 -22.51
C PRO A 132 -35.69 9.11 -22.25
N ARG A 133 -36.48 9.40 -23.29
CA ARG A 133 -37.95 9.46 -23.21
C ARG A 133 -38.63 8.28 -23.92
N GLY A 134 -37.90 7.19 -24.16
CA GLY A 134 -38.44 5.99 -24.80
C GLY A 134 -38.46 6.02 -26.33
N PHE A 135 -37.78 6.97 -26.97
CA PHE A 135 -37.65 6.95 -28.42
C PHE A 135 -36.58 5.98 -28.87
N VAL A 136 -36.88 5.16 -29.87
CA VAL A 136 -35.93 4.20 -30.44
C VAL A 136 -35.12 4.87 -31.54
N THR A 137 -33.82 5.04 -31.31
CA THR A 137 -32.89 5.64 -32.27
C THR A 137 -32.28 4.63 -33.22
N ASP A 138 -32.05 3.41 -32.73
CA ASP A 138 -31.50 2.31 -33.53
C ASP A 138 -32.37 1.08 -33.29
N PHE A 139 -32.64 0.32 -34.35
CA PHE A 139 -33.38 -0.93 -34.28
C PHE A 139 -32.86 -1.88 -35.35
N ARG A 140 -32.67 -3.16 -34.98
CA ARG A 140 -32.22 -4.19 -35.91
C ARG A 140 -32.76 -5.56 -35.53
N ILE A 141 -33.24 -6.29 -36.53
CA ILE A 141 -33.57 -7.71 -36.48
C ILE A 141 -32.52 -8.45 -37.28
N ALA A 142 -31.89 -9.47 -36.69
CA ALA A 142 -30.91 -10.30 -37.38
C ALA A 142 -30.87 -11.72 -36.78
N GLY A 143 -30.32 -12.68 -37.52
CA GLY A 143 -30.29 -14.08 -37.12
C GLY A 143 -30.02 -15.04 -38.27
N ARG A 144 -29.79 -16.32 -37.97
CA ARG A 144 -29.56 -17.39 -38.97
C ARG A 144 -30.80 -17.65 -39.84
N GLU A 145 -31.98 -17.34 -39.31
CA GLU A 145 -33.28 -17.56 -39.98
C GLU A 145 -33.72 -16.36 -40.83
N VAL A 146 -33.05 -15.20 -40.70
CA VAL A 146 -33.23 -14.05 -41.60
C VAL A 146 -32.49 -14.34 -42.90
N ARG A 147 -33.01 -15.26 -43.72
CA ARG A 147 -32.47 -15.51 -45.07
C ARG A 147 -32.93 -14.39 -46.00
N ALA A 148 -31.99 -13.86 -46.77
CA ALA A 148 -32.32 -13.01 -47.91
C ALA A 148 -33.31 -13.76 -48.84
N PRO A 149 -34.37 -13.09 -49.32
CA PRO A 149 -35.31 -13.73 -50.24
C PRO A 149 -34.58 -14.18 -51.52
N ALA A 150 -34.99 -15.33 -52.09
CA ALA A 150 -34.35 -15.92 -53.27
C ALA A 150 -34.38 -15.01 -54.52
N SER A 151 -35.29 -14.03 -54.54
CA SER A 151 -35.28 -12.90 -55.45
C SER A 151 -35.57 -11.62 -54.65
N LEU A 152 -34.80 -10.56 -54.90
CA LEU A 152 -35.09 -9.25 -54.32
C LEU A 152 -36.35 -8.70 -55.02
N PRO A 153 -37.37 -8.22 -54.28
CA PRO A 153 -38.56 -7.62 -54.88
C PRO A 153 -38.20 -6.41 -55.76
N PRO A 154 -39.13 -5.87 -56.57
CA PRO A 154 -38.89 -4.64 -57.33
C PRO A 154 -38.42 -3.49 -56.43
N GLU A 155 -37.53 -2.63 -56.93
CA GLU A 155 -36.97 -1.49 -56.18
C GLU A 155 -38.05 -0.61 -55.55
N GLU A 156 -39.12 -0.36 -56.31
CA GLU A 156 -40.25 0.47 -55.90
C GLU A 156 -40.93 -0.01 -54.62
N VAL A 157 -41.07 -1.33 -54.43
CA VAL A 157 -41.72 -1.91 -53.24
C VAL A 157 -40.85 -1.72 -52.01
N SER A 158 -39.55 -2.01 -52.11
CA SER A 158 -38.61 -1.82 -50.99
C SER A 158 -38.42 -0.35 -50.65
N ARG A 159 -38.39 0.53 -51.67
CA ARG A 159 -38.27 1.98 -51.49
C ARG A 159 -39.52 2.56 -50.83
N ALA A 160 -40.73 2.15 -51.26
CA ALA A 160 -41.97 2.60 -50.65
C ALA A 160 -42.08 2.19 -49.18
N ALA A 161 -41.68 0.96 -48.83
CA ALA A 161 -41.62 0.50 -47.44
C ALA A 161 -40.64 1.33 -46.60
N ALA A 162 -39.46 1.63 -47.15
CA ALA A 162 -38.44 2.42 -46.46
C ALA A 162 -38.87 3.89 -46.28
N GLU A 163 -39.50 4.50 -47.29
CA GLU A 163 -40.02 5.88 -47.21
C GLU A 163 -41.22 5.99 -46.25
N ALA A 164 -42.08 4.96 -46.18
CA ALA A 164 -43.19 4.92 -45.22
C ALA A 164 -42.68 4.85 -43.78
N GLU A 165 -41.73 3.95 -43.48
CA GLU A 165 -41.09 3.84 -42.17
C GLU A 165 -40.39 5.14 -41.78
N LEU A 166 -39.64 5.74 -42.71
CA LEU A 166 -38.95 7.01 -42.48
C LEU A 166 -39.93 8.12 -42.14
N LYS A 167 -41.06 8.21 -42.85
CA LYS A 167 -42.10 9.23 -42.62
C LYS A 167 -42.76 9.08 -41.25
N GLU A 168 -43.05 7.85 -40.83
CA GLU A 168 -43.59 7.53 -39.51
C GLU A 168 -42.58 7.86 -38.40
N TRP A 169 -41.32 7.47 -38.60
CA TRP A 169 -40.24 7.64 -37.62
C TRP A 169 -39.83 9.10 -37.40
N ILE A 170 -39.70 9.88 -38.49
CA ILE A 170 -39.36 11.31 -38.47
C ILE A 170 -40.55 12.16 -37.99
N GLY A 171 -41.80 11.71 -38.19
CA GLY A 171 -43.00 12.34 -37.65
C GLY A 171 -43.12 13.83 -37.99
N GLY A 172 -43.42 14.14 -39.26
CA GLY A 172 -43.72 15.50 -39.73
C GLY A 172 -42.67 16.57 -39.41
N MET A 173 -41.42 16.21 -39.11
CA MET A 173 -40.35 17.20 -38.95
C MET A 173 -40.10 17.93 -40.27
N ALA A 174 -39.90 19.25 -40.20
CA ALA A 174 -39.44 20.05 -41.32
C ALA A 174 -37.96 19.79 -41.58
N VAL A 175 -37.65 18.66 -42.23
CA VAL A 175 -36.29 18.26 -42.61
C VAL A 175 -36.04 18.69 -44.06
N ARG A 176 -34.87 19.28 -44.32
CA ARG A 176 -34.41 19.51 -45.70
C ARG A 176 -33.56 18.30 -46.10
N PHE A 177 -34.08 17.45 -46.98
CA PHE A 177 -33.28 16.39 -47.59
C PHE A 177 -32.24 17.03 -48.52
N LEU A 178 -30.98 16.64 -48.34
CA LEU A 178 -29.87 17.22 -49.12
C LEU A 178 -29.80 16.63 -50.54
N ARG A 179 -30.19 15.35 -50.69
CA ARG A 179 -30.14 14.57 -51.94
C ARG A 179 -31.22 13.48 -51.93
N GLU A 180 -31.45 12.86 -53.09
CA GLU A 180 -32.23 11.61 -53.21
C GLU A 180 -31.55 10.46 -52.44
N PRO A 181 -32.30 9.45 -51.96
CA PRO A 181 -31.71 8.36 -51.16
C PRO A 181 -30.67 7.56 -51.93
N GLU A 182 -29.49 7.40 -51.34
CA GLU A 182 -28.46 6.50 -51.87
C GLU A 182 -28.88 5.05 -51.56
N MET A 183 -29.03 4.25 -52.62
CA MET A 183 -29.36 2.82 -52.51
C MET A 183 -28.10 1.98 -52.59
N SER A 184 -27.94 1.07 -51.63
CA SER A 184 -26.84 0.10 -51.59
C SER A 184 -27.36 -1.25 -51.11
N VAL A 185 -26.64 -2.33 -51.41
CA VAL A 185 -26.88 -3.63 -50.78
C VAL A 185 -26.10 -3.65 -49.47
N ALA A 186 -26.76 -3.99 -48.37
CA ALA A 186 -26.10 -4.06 -47.07
C ALA A 186 -24.99 -5.13 -47.11
N ALA A 187 -23.74 -4.69 -46.93
CA ALA A 187 -22.57 -5.56 -46.92
C ALA A 187 -22.29 -6.19 -45.54
N ASP A 188 -23.01 -5.74 -44.50
CA ASP A 188 -22.85 -6.22 -43.13
C ASP A 188 -23.34 -7.67 -43.01
N ARG A 189 -22.58 -8.53 -42.30
CA ARG A 189 -22.97 -9.93 -42.05
C ARG A 189 -24.37 -10.08 -41.44
N GLU A 190 -24.81 -9.08 -40.69
CA GLU A 190 -26.10 -9.05 -39.97
C GLU A 190 -27.30 -8.68 -40.87
N ALA A 191 -27.05 -8.06 -42.02
CA ALA A 191 -28.08 -7.57 -42.95
C ALA A 191 -27.83 -8.08 -44.39
N ALA A 192 -27.06 -9.18 -44.53
CA ALA A 192 -26.62 -9.69 -45.83
C ALA A 192 -27.82 -9.98 -46.75
N GLY A 193 -27.92 -9.24 -47.85
CA GLY A 193 -29.01 -9.35 -48.82
C GLY A 193 -30.22 -8.45 -48.58
N ALA A 194 -30.20 -7.56 -47.58
CA ALA A 194 -31.17 -6.46 -47.46
C ALA A 194 -30.78 -5.27 -48.34
N ARG A 195 -31.77 -4.53 -48.84
CA ARG A 195 -31.56 -3.23 -49.50
C ARG A 195 -31.49 -2.13 -48.46
N ARG A 196 -30.39 -1.39 -48.46
CA ARG A 196 -30.13 -0.25 -47.58
C ARG A 196 -30.42 1.05 -48.32
N PHE A 197 -31.37 1.80 -47.80
CA PHE A 197 -31.67 3.15 -48.24
C PHE A 197 -31.07 4.15 -47.25
N THR A 198 -30.28 5.10 -47.75
CA THR A 198 -29.57 6.08 -46.93
C THR A 198 -30.04 7.49 -47.25
N TRP A 199 -30.53 8.20 -46.23
CA TRP A 199 -30.89 9.62 -46.31
C TRP A 199 -29.91 10.44 -45.49
N ARG A 200 -29.47 11.55 -46.09
CA ARG A 200 -28.61 12.55 -45.45
C ARG A 200 -29.41 13.81 -45.22
N LEU A 201 -29.43 14.29 -43.98
CA LEU A 201 -30.16 15.48 -43.61
C LEU A 201 -29.34 16.39 -42.70
N GLU A 202 -29.44 17.68 -42.99
CA GLU A 202 -28.97 18.75 -42.12
C GLU A 202 -30.14 19.28 -41.30
N PRO A 203 -30.14 19.12 -39.97
CA PRO A 203 -31.16 19.72 -39.13
C PRO A 203 -31.03 21.25 -39.17
N ARG A 204 -32.14 21.96 -39.41
CA ARG A 204 -32.14 23.44 -39.59
C ARG A 204 -31.49 24.23 -38.44
N ASN A 205 -31.40 23.65 -37.23
CA ASN A 205 -30.88 24.30 -36.03
C ASN A 205 -29.77 23.49 -35.32
N ALA A 206 -29.11 22.56 -36.02
CA ALA A 206 -27.94 21.85 -35.50
C ALA A 206 -26.77 22.03 -36.49
N PRO A 207 -26.03 23.16 -36.40
CA PRO A 207 -24.86 23.37 -37.26
C PRO A 207 -23.82 22.27 -36.99
N ASP A 208 -23.00 21.97 -37.99
CA ASP A 208 -21.89 21.02 -37.90
C ASP A 208 -22.30 19.55 -37.64
N VAL A 209 -23.58 19.19 -37.80
CA VAL A 209 -24.07 17.82 -37.69
C VAL A 209 -24.94 17.45 -38.88
N GLU A 210 -24.50 16.45 -39.62
CA GLU A 210 -25.29 15.74 -40.61
C GLU A 210 -25.84 14.46 -39.96
N LEU A 211 -27.15 14.23 -40.07
CA LEU A 211 -27.75 12.97 -39.64
C LEU A 211 -27.87 12.05 -40.85
N VAL A 212 -27.26 10.88 -40.73
CA VAL A 212 -27.34 9.81 -41.73
C VAL A 212 -28.36 8.79 -41.23
N LEU A 213 -29.55 8.80 -41.83
CA LEU A 213 -30.60 7.82 -41.56
C LEU A 213 -30.45 6.65 -42.52
N ARG A 214 -30.43 5.44 -41.99
CA ARG A 214 -30.39 4.20 -42.79
C ARG A 214 -31.62 3.37 -42.48
N VAL A 215 -32.25 2.83 -43.51
CA VAL A 215 -33.34 1.84 -43.40
C VAL A 215 -32.97 0.63 -44.24
N ASP A 216 -32.92 -0.53 -43.59
CA ASP A 216 -32.61 -1.82 -44.20
C ASP A 216 -33.91 -2.60 -44.41
N VAL A 217 -34.23 -2.94 -45.66
CA VAL A 217 -35.44 -3.66 -46.07
C VAL A 217 -35.07 -5.01 -46.67
N ALA A 218 -35.60 -6.09 -46.10
CA ALA A 218 -35.48 -7.44 -46.62
C ALA A 218 -36.84 -7.93 -47.13
N GLY A 219 -36.95 -8.12 -48.44
CA GLY A 219 -38.25 -8.39 -49.05
C GLY A 219 -39.15 -7.15 -49.00
N ASP A 220 -40.29 -7.28 -48.33
CA ASP A 220 -41.29 -6.24 -48.05
C ASP A 220 -41.25 -5.72 -46.60
N ARG A 221 -40.33 -6.23 -45.76
CA ARG A 221 -40.23 -5.91 -44.34
C ARG A 221 -39.00 -5.08 -44.02
N VAL A 222 -39.18 -4.08 -43.18
CA VAL A 222 -38.08 -3.33 -42.56
C VAL A 222 -37.43 -4.22 -41.50
N VAL A 223 -36.15 -4.54 -41.69
CA VAL A 223 -35.35 -5.36 -40.76
C VAL A 223 -34.40 -4.52 -39.91
N GLY A 224 -34.17 -3.27 -40.27
CA GLY A 224 -33.38 -2.36 -39.44
C GLY A 224 -33.57 -0.90 -39.79
N ARG A 225 -33.35 -0.05 -38.79
CA ARG A 225 -33.25 1.41 -38.92
C ARG A 225 -32.16 1.92 -37.99
N SER A 226 -31.40 2.91 -38.45
CA SER A 226 -30.37 3.54 -37.66
C SER A 226 -30.23 5.01 -37.97
N VAL A 227 -29.81 5.78 -36.97
CA VAL A 227 -29.40 7.17 -37.12
C VAL A 227 -27.97 7.32 -36.65
N GLU A 228 -27.09 7.72 -37.56
CA GLU A 228 -25.70 8.00 -37.27
C GLU A 228 -25.43 9.50 -37.41
N PRO A 229 -24.98 10.19 -36.34
CA PRO A 229 -24.48 11.54 -36.48
C PRO A 229 -23.10 11.56 -37.13
N VAL A 230 -23.01 12.27 -38.23
CA VAL A 230 -21.76 12.65 -38.87
C VAL A 230 -21.48 14.10 -38.50
N PHE A 231 -20.54 14.28 -37.58
CA PHE A 231 -20.09 15.62 -37.19
C PHE A 231 -19.12 16.16 -38.25
N ALA A 232 -19.20 17.45 -38.53
CA ALA A 232 -18.32 18.09 -39.50
C ALA A 232 -16.84 17.88 -39.13
N PRO A 233 -15.94 17.59 -40.10
CA PRO A 233 -14.53 17.40 -39.82
C PRO A 233 -13.89 18.58 -39.07
N ALA A 234 -14.34 19.81 -39.32
CA ALA A 234 -13.87 21.00 -38.60
C ALA A 234 -14.28 21.02 -37.11
N PHE A 235 -15.46 20.50 -36.77
CA PHE A 235 -15.90 20.34 -35.37
C PHE A 235 -15.12 19.21 -34.70
N LEU A 236 -14.96 18.08 -35.40
CA LEU A 236 -14.13 16.99 -34.92
C LEU A 236 -12.69 17.47 -34.71
N GLU A 237 -12.04 18.10 -35.69
CA GLU A 237 -10.68 18.62 -35.62
C GLU A 237 -10.46 19.67 -34.52
N ARG A 238 -11.46 20.50 -34.21
CA ARG A 238 -11.36 21.45 -33.09
C ARG A 238 -11.42 20.76 -31.72
N ARG A 239 -12.13 19.64 -31.56
CA ARG A 239 -12.48 19.12 -30.20
C ARG A 239 -12.57 17.60 -30.00
N ILE A 240 -12.87 16.81 -31.03
CA ILE A 240 -12.96 15.33 -30.95
C ILE A 240 -11.72 14.65 -31.58
N SER A 241 -10.89 15.38 -32.32
CA SER A 241 -9.64 14.89 -32.93
C SER A 241 -8.42 15.21 -32.07
N LYS A 242 -7.83 14.13 -31.55
CA LYS A 242 -6.63 14.00 -30.72
C LYS A 242 -6.76 14.64 -29.33
N PRO A 243 -6.53 13.85 -28.26
CA PRO A 243 -6.13 14.44 -26.99
C PRO A 243 -5.01 15.43 -27.31
N SER A 244 -5.06 16.62 -26.72
CA SER A 244 -3.91 17.52 -26.80
C SER A 244 -2.65 16.73 -26.42
N VAL A 245 -1.51 17.01 -27.03
CA VAL A 245 -0.24 16.37 -26.63
C VAL A 245 -0.05 16.49 -25.11
N ALA A 246 -0.54 17.57 -24.50
CA ALA A 246 -0.59 17.78 -23.06
C ALA A 246 -1.46 16.76 -22.28
N SER A 247 -2.65 16.40 -22.78
CA SER A 247 -3.51 15.41 -22.12
C SER A 247 -3.00 13.98 -22.30
N ASP A 248 -2.44 13.66 -23.47
CA ASP A 248 -1.78 12.37 -23.68
C ASP A 248 -0.52 12.22 -22.82
N THR A 249 0.28 13.29 -22.71
CA THR A 249 1.45 13.29 -21.83
C THR A 249 1.07 13.20 -20.36
N LEU A 250 -0.02 13.86 -19.91
CA LEU A 250 -0.54 13.72 -18.55
C LEU A 250 -0.99 12.29 -18.26
N GLU A 251 -1.75 11.66 -19.16
CA GLU A 251 -2.20 10.29 -19.00
C GLU A 251 -1.03 9.30 -19.03
N ALA A 252 -0.06 9.50 -19.93
CA ALA A 252 1.17 8.72 -19.97
C ALA A 252 1.99 8.87 -18.68
N LEU A 253 2.10 10.09 -18.14
CA LEU A 253 2.75 10.34 -16.86
C LEU A 253 2.02 9.64 -15.71
N ARG A 254 0.70 9.71 -15.67
CA ARG A 254 -0.12 9.03 -14.65
C ARG A 254 0.08 7.51 -14.70
N LEU A 255 0.07 6.92 -15.90
CA LEU A 255 0.33 5.49 -16.10
C LEU A 255 1.77 5.11 -15.71
N LEU A 256 2.76 5.93 -16.07
CA LEU A 256 4.15 5.72 -15.69
C LEU A 256 4.32 5.73 -14.17
N VAL A 257 3.70 6.70 -13.48
CA VAL A 257 3.68 6.78 -12.02
C VAL A 257 3.00 5.56 -11.42
N MET A 258 1.85 5.13 -11.95
CA MET A 258 1.16 3.94 -11.47
C MET A 258 2.03 2.67 -11.60
N VAL A 259 2.63 2.45 -12.78
CA VAL A 259 3.53 1.32 -13.04
C VAL A 259 4.74 1.37 -12.11
N PHE A 260 5.35 2.54 -11.93
CA PHE A 260 6.45 2.74 -11.00
C PHE A 260 6.06 2.41 -9.55
N LEU A 261 4.92 2.91 -9.08
CA LEU A 261 4.44 2.65 -7.72
C LEU A 261 4.12 1.18 -7.50
N VAL A 262 3.49 0.50 -8.47
CA VAL A 262 3.23 -0.95 -8.40
C VAL A 262 4.55 -1.73 -8.35
N ALA A 263 5.50 -1.42 -9.24
CA ALA A 263 6.81 -2.06 -9.23
C ALA A 263 7.56 -1.83 -7.91
N TYR A 264 7.50 -0.61 -7.37
CA TYR A 264 8.09 -0.27 -6.08
C TYR A 264 7.42 -1.01 -4.91
N CYS A 265 6.09 -1.11 -4.91
CA CYS A 265 5.35 -1.90 -3.92
C CYS A 265 5.72 -3.38 -4.00
N CYS A 266 5.84 -3.95 -5.20
CA CYS A 266 6.31 -5.32 -5.41
C CYS A 266 7.73 -5.51 -4.85
N TYR A 267 8.67 -4.62 -5.16
CA TYR A 267 10.02 -4.64 -4.61
C TYR A 267 9.98 -4.61 -3.07
N ARG A 268 9.22 -3.69 -2.47
CA ARG A 268 9.22 -3.57 -1.01
C ARG A 268 8.53 -4.75 -0.34
N TYR A 269 7.42 -5.23 -0.89
CA TYR A 269 6.74 -6.42 -0.39
C TYR A 269 7.65 -7.65 -0.46
N ALA A 270 8.36 -7.86 -1.57
CA ALA A 270 9.34 -8.94 -1.70
C ALA A 270 10.45 -8.83 -0.65
N ARG A 271 11.00 -7.63 -0.45
CA ARG A 271 12.03 -7.40 0.58
C ARG A 271 11.50 -7.67 2.00
N ARG A 272 10.27 -7.24 2.34
CA ARG A 272 9.64 -7.59 3.63
C ARG A 272 9.36 -9.07 3.77
N SER A 273 9.04 -9.75 2.67
CA SER A 273 8.81 -11.18 2.67
C SER A 273 10.09 -11.94 3.03
N ILE A 274 11.23 -11.49 2.52
CA ILE A 274 12.56 -12.04 2.85
C ILE A 274 12.90 -11.76 4.32
N GLU A 275 12.54 -10.59 4.83
CA GLU A 275 12.72 -10.19 6.23
C GLU A 275 11.70 -10.86 7.19
N HIS A 276 10.77 -11.69 6.69
CA HIS A 276 9.66 -12.30 7.43
C HIS A 276 8.70 -11.29 8.11
N GLU A 277 8.61 -10.09 7.57
CA GLU A 277 7.79 -8.98 8.07
C GLU A 277 6.50 -8.76 7.25
N ALA A 278 6.36 -9.44 6.11
CA ALA A 278 5.24 -9.21 5.20
C ALA A 278 3.91 -9.83 5.70
N PRO A 279 2.79 -9.08 5.61
CA PRO A 279 1.47 -9.56 6.04
C PRO A 279 0.81 -10.47 5.00
N HIS A 280 1.38 -11.63 4.71
CA HIS A 280 0.92 -12.54 3.65
C HIS A 280 -0.56 -12.92 3.76
N SER A 281 -1.04 -13.25 4.95
CA SER A 281 -2.44 -13.64 5.17
C SER A 281 -3.41 -12.51 4.82
N ARG A 282 -3.04 -11.26 5.09
CA ARG A 282 -3.87 -10.08 4.79
C ARG A 282 -3.83 -9.71 3.32
N ALA A 283 -2.66 -9.84 2.68
CA ALA A 283 -2.54 -9.65 1.24
C ALA A 283 -3.41 -10.67 0.48
N VAL A 284 -3.40 -11.94 0.91
CA VAL A 284 -4.26 -13.00 0.34
C VAL A 284 -5.75 -12.73 0.63
N LEU A 285 -6.10 -12.33 1.86
CA LEU A 285 -7.48 -11.97 2.21
C LEU A 285 -8.00 -10.83 1.33
N LEU A 286 -7.21 -9.77 1.14
CA LEU A 286 -7.60 -8.64 0.30
C LEU A 286 -7.73 -9.04 -1.17
N THR A 287 -6.83 -9.90 -1.66
CA THR A 287 -6.90 -10.48 -3.02
C THR A 287 -8.21 -11.24 -3.21
N ALA A 288 -8.54 -12.13 -2.28
CA ALA A 288 -9.75 -12.95 -2.33
C ALA A 288 -11.02 -12.09 -2.19
N ALA A 289 -11.02 -11.09 -1.29
CA ALA A 289 -12.13 -10.16 -1.12
C ALA A 289 -12.38 -9.32 -2.38
N PHE A 290 -11.32 -8.82 -3.02
CA PHE A 290 -11.42 -8.08 -4.27
C PHE A 290 -11.99 -8.96 -5.39
N ALA A 291 -11.43 -10.16 -5.58
CA ALA A 291 -11.91 -11.09 -6.59
C ALA A 291 -13.38 -11.50 -6.34
N GLY A 292 -13.74 -11.79 -5.09
CA GLY A 292 -15.11 -12.10 -4.69
C GLY A 292 -16.08 -10.95 -4.95
N ALA A 293 -15.69 -9.71 -4.62
CA ALA A 293 -16.51 -8.52 -4.88
C ALA A 293 -16.66 -8.25 -6.38
N SER A 294 -15.59 -8.40 -7.17
CA SER A 294 -15.67 -8.29 -8.65
C SER A 294 -16.59 -9.35 -9.25
N LEU A 295 -16.55 -10.59 -8.73
CA LEU A 295 -17.48 -11.64 -9.14
C LEU A 295 -18.92 -11.32 -8.73
N LEU A 296 -19.14 -10.75 -7.54
CA LEU A 296 -20.46 -10.36 -7.07
C LEU A 296 -21.06 -9.23 -7.93
N MET A 297 -20.27 -8.20 -8.25
CA MET A 297 -20.67 -7.15 -9.20
C MET A 297 -21.03 -7.75 -10.56
N ALA A 298 -20.22 -8.71 -10.99
CA ALA A 298 -20.43 -9.43 -12.21
C ALA A 298 -21.76 -10.23 -12.21
N PHE A 299 -22.08 -10.90 -11.11
CA PHE A 299 -23.38 -11.56 -10.97
C PHE A 299 -24.55 -10.56 -10.93
N ALA A 300 -24.33 -9.36 -10.37
CA ALA A 300 -25.36 -8.32 -10.27
C ALA A 300 -25.74 -7.72 -11.64
N ASP A 301 -24.78 -7.63 -12.57
CA ASP A 301 -25.01 -7.18 -13.94
C ASP A 301 -24.16 -7.94 -14.98
N PRO A 302 -24.62 -9.11 -15.46
CA PRO A 302 -23.92 -9.90 -16.46
C PRO A 302 -23.98 -9.30 -17.89
N ASP A 303 -24.83 -8.31 -18.13
CA ASP A 303 -25.13 -7.80 -19.48
C ASP A 303 -24.08 -6.76 -19.96
N THR A 304 -23.45 -6.07 -19.01
CA THR A 304 -22.39 -5.09 -19.25
C THR A 304 -21.00 -5.71 -19.45
N MET A 305 -20.86 -7.01 -19.20
CA MET A 305 -19.57 -7.68 -19.37
C MET A 305 -19.28 -7.97 -20.84
N GLY A 306 -18.54 -7.12 -21.51
CA GLY A 306 -17.94 -7.46 -22.79
C GLY A 306 -17.77 -6.27 -23.73
N PRO A 307 -16.81 -6.37 -24.67
CA PRO A 307 -16.48 -5.28 -25.57
C PRO A 307 -17.53 -5.03 -26.66
N ARG A 308 -18.40 -6.01 -26.92
CA ARG A 308 -19.53 -5.91 -27.86
C ARG A 308 -20.84 -6.09 -27.11
N PHE A 309 -21.96 -5.78 -27.75
CA PHE A 309 -23.32 -6.00 -27.23
C PHE A 309 -24.19 -6.72 -28.26
N ASP A 310 -23.75 -7.91 -28.68
CA ASP A 310 -24.35 -8.73 -29.75
C ASP A 310 -24.76 -10.12 -29.27
N ALA A 311 -25.50 -10.85 -30.10
CA ALA A 311 -25.99 -12.18 -29.74
C ALA A 311 -24.87 -13.22 -29.55
N GLU A 312 -23.71 -13.03 -30.20
CA GLU A 312 -22.55 -13.93 -30.09
C GLU A 312 -21.95 -13.90 -28.67
N GLN A 313 -21.96 -12.72 -28.03
CA GLN A 313 -21.51 -12.52 -26.65
C GLN A 313 -22.26 -13.37 -25.62
N PHE A 314 -23.52 -13.72 -25.88
CA PHE A 314 -24.38 -14.46 -24.94
C PHE A 314 -24.46 -15.96 -25.21
N THR A 315 -23.58 -16.49 -26.07
CA THR A 315 -23.41 -17.94 -26.23
C THR A 315 -22.78 -18.56 -24.98
N ALA A 316 -23.00 -19.86 -24.75
CA ALA A 316 -22.43 -20.56 -23.60
C ALA A 316 -20.89 -20.48 -23.58
N VAL A 317 -20.25 -20.65 -24.75
CA VAL A 317 -18.79 -20.57 -24.89
C VAL A 317 -18.28 -19.16 -24.58
N ALA A 318 -18.88 -18.12 -25.17
CA ALA A 318 -18.50 -16.74 -24.88
C ALA A 318 -18.69 -16.38 -23.40
N THR A 319 -19.76 -16.88 -22.78
CA THR A 319 -20.03 -16.71 -21.35
C THR A 319 -18.91 -17.34 -20.51
N VAL A 320 -18.52 -18.59 -20.78
CA VAL A 320 -17.42 -19.26 -20.07
C VAL A 320 -16.11 -18.52 -20.23
N ILE A 321 -15.75 -18.11 -21.45
CA ILE A 321 -14.53 -17.34 -21.72
C ILE A 321 -14.54 -16.04 -20.92
N ARG A 322 -15.65 -15.32 -20.95
CA ARG A 322 -15.81 -14.05 -20.27
C ARG A 322 -15.67 -14.16 -18.75
N TRP A 323 -16.35 -15.12 -18.13
CA TRP A 323 -16.20 -15.38 -16.70
C TRP A 323 -14.78 -15.80 -16.34
N SER A 324 -14.13 -16.58 -17.19
CA SER A 324 -12.71 -16.97 -16.99
C SER A 324 -11.77 -15.77 -17.06
N VAL A 325 -11.94 -14.90 -18.06
CA VAL A 325 -11.16 -13.66 -18.22
C VAL A 325 -11.42 -12.71 -17.06
N LEU A 326 -12.66 -12.55 -16.63
CA LEU A 326 -13.01 -11.74 -15.46
C LEU A 326 -12.35 -12.28 -14.20
N LEU A 327 -12.44 -13.59 -13.93
CA LEU A 327 -11.83 -14.20 -12.76
C LEU A 327 -10.31 -14.00 -12.76
N MET A 328 -9.67 -14.22 -13.91
CA MET A 328 -8.23 -14.01 -14.08
C MET A 328 -7.83 -12.56 -13.86
N THR A 329 -8.55 -11.61 -14.46
CA THR A 329 -8.26 -10.17 -14.31
C THR A 329 -8.54 -9.67 -12.89
N ALA A 330 -9.64 -10.08 -12.27
CA ALA A 330 -9.97 -9.75 -10.89
C ALA A 330 -8.95 -10.35 -9.91
N ALA A 331 -8.48 -11.58 -10.14
CA ALA A 331 -7.41 -12.18 -9.36
C ALA A 331 -6.08 -11.41 -9.51
N LEU A 332 -5.71 -11.04 -10.75
CA LEU A 332 -4.48 -10.28 -11.02
C LEU A 332 -4.51 -8.90 -10.34
N VAL A 333 -5.61 -8.15 -10.49
CA VAL A 333 -5.79 -6.85 -9.83
C VAL A 333 -5.83 -7.02 -8.31
N GLY A 334 -6.51 -8.05 -7.81
CA GLY A 334 -6.54 -8.39 -6.39
C GLY A 334 -5.15 -8.66 -5.81
N VAL A 335 -4.28 -9.37 -6.55
CA VAL A 335 -2.89 -9.62 -6.15
C VAL A 335 -2.11 -8.32 -6.08
N VAL A 336 -2.21 -7.46 -7.10
CA VAL A 336 -1.54 -6.15 -7.11
C VAL A 336 -2.01 -5.31 -5.92
N LEU A 337 -3.32 -5.29 -5.65
CA LEU A 337 -3.92 -4.59 -4.52
C LEU A 337 -3.42 -5.15 -3.18
N GLY A 338 -3.38 -6.48 -3.02
CA GLY A 338 -2.87 -7.17 -1.84
C GLY A 338 -1.40 -6.88 -1.56
N ILE A 339 -0.56 -6.88 -2.60
CA ILE A 339 0.86 -6.54 -2.52
C ILE A 339 1.04 -5.07 -2.13
N ALA A 340 0.33 -4.15 -2.79
CA ALA A 340 0.40 -2.72 -2.50
C ALA A 340 -0.05 -2.41 -1.07
N TYR A 341 -1.14 -3.03 -0.62
CA TYR A 341 -1.59 -2.96 0.77
C TYR A 341 -0.52 -3.51 1.73
N GLY A 342 0.04 -4.70 1.47
CA GLY A 342 1.04 -5.31 2.33
C GLY A 342 2.35 -4.51 2.43
N ALA A 343 2.76 -3.86 1.33
CA ALA A 343 3.86 -2.92 1.33
C ALA A 343 3.52 -1.66 2.16
N GLY A 344 2.30 -1.13 2.00
CA GLY A 344 1.78 0.04 2.72
C GLY A 344 1.62 -0.16 4.22
N GLU A 345 1.09 -1.32 4.63
CA GLU A 345 0.77 -1.63 6.03
C GLU A 345 1.99 -1.48 6.94
N GLY A 346 3.14 -2.08 6.57
CA GLY A 346 4.33 -1.98 7.40
C GLY A 346 4.87 -0.54 7.48
N GLU A 347 4.77 0.24 6.40
CA GLU A 347 5.15 1.66 6.40
C GLU A 347 4.21 2.50 7.26
N LEU A 348 2.93 2.14 7.38
CA LEU A 348 2.02 2.78 8.32
C LEU A 348 2.41 2.45 9.77
N ARG A 349 2.62 1.17 10.07
CA ARG A 349 2.97 0.72 11.43
C ARG A 349 4.25 1.36 11.96
N GLU A 350 5.28 1.49 11.11
CA GLU A 350 6.58 2.02 11.51
C GLU A 350 6.59 3.52 11.81
N GLY A 351 5.56 4.30 11.49
CA GLY A 351 5.66 5.75 11.78
C GLY A 351 4.40 6.55 11.76
N TRP A 352 3.26 5.87 11.68
CA TRP A 352 2.08 6.33 12.37
C TRP A 352 1.48 5.18 13.21
N PRO A 353 2.10 4.84 14.36
CA PRO A 353 1.55 3.85 15.29
C PRO A 353 0.08 4.19 15.63
N GLY A 354 -0.78 3.18 15.65
CA GLY A 354 -2.21 3.34 15.94
C GLY A 354 -3.11 3.74 14.75
N LYS A 355 -2.56 4.21 13.61
CA LYS A 355 -3.38 4.61 12.44
C LYS A 355 -4.07 3.44 11.72
N ILE A 356 -3.81 2.20 12.10
CA ILE A 356 -4.43 1.01 11.50
C ILE A 356 -5.28 0.22 12.51
N THR A 357 -5.36 0.67 13.77
CA THR A 357 -6.02 -0.05 14.86
C THR A 357 -7.51 -0.30 14.60
N SER A 358 -8.21 0.64 13.97
CA SER A 358 -9.62 0.47 13.59
C SER A 358 -9.81 -0.57 12.49
N LEU A 359 -8.92 -0.61 11.50
CA LEU A 359 -8.92 -1.67 10.48
C LEU A 359 -8.56 -3.03 11.11
N ASP A 360 -7.58 -3.06 12.01
CA ASP A 360 -7.20 -4.28 12.75
C ASP A 360 -8.37 -4.80 13.60
N ALA A 361 -9.12 -3.92 14.25
CA ALA A 361 -10.35 -4.27 14.97
C ALA A 361 -11.40 -4.86 14.01
N ALA A 362 -11.58 -4.29 12.82
CA ALA A 362 -12.53 -4.80 11.83
C ALA A 362 -12.13 -6.20 11.33
N LEU A 363 -10.85 -6.38 10.96
CA LEU A 363 -10.32 -7.65 10.44
C LEU A 363 -10.25 -8.75 11.51
N THR A 364 -10.28 -8.41 12.80
CA THR A 364 -10.34 -9.37 13.92
C THR A 364 -11.76 -9.64 14.40
N GLY A 365 -12.79 -9.14 13.69
CA GLY A 365 -14.20 -9.40 13.98
C GLY A 365 -14.83 -8.47 15.04
N ARG A 366 -14.11 -7.45 15.51
CA ARG A 366 -14.58 -6.48 16.52
C ARG A 366 -15.30 -5.30 15.86
N LEU A 367 -16.31 -5.60 15.04
CA LEU A 367 -17.00 -4.66 14.14
C LEU A 367 -17.71 -3.50 14.87
N PHE A 368 -18.22 -3.73 16.07
CA PHE A 368 -18.90 -2.71 16.90
C PHE A 368 -17.97 -2.07 17.94
N SER A 369 -16.70 -1.87 17.59
CA SER A 369 -15.74 -1.16 18.44
C SER A 369 -15.86 0.35 18.31
N ALA A 370 -15.50 1.07 19.36
CA ALA A 370 -15.45 2.54 19.32
C ALA A 370 -14.40 3.06 18.34
N ASN A 371 -13.32 2.31 18.09
CA ASN A 371 -12.33 2.65 17.07
C ASN A 371 -13.00 2.75 15.68
N ILE A 372 -13.77 1.73 15.29
CA ILE A 372 -14.48 1.70 14.00
C ILE A 372 -15.54 2.79 13.95
N GLY A 373 -16.33 2.97 15.01
CA GLY A 373 -17.37 4.00 15.02
C GLY A 373 -16.81 5.41 14.85
N VAL A 374 -15.67 5.71 15.48
CA VAL A 374 -14.97 6.98 15.27
C VAL A 374 -14.54 7.15 13.81
N SER A 375 -13.98 6.11 13.19
CA SER A 375 -13.60 6.15 11.76
C SER A 375 -14.78 6.38 10.83
N VAL A 376 -15.92 5.71 11.10
CA VAL A 376 -17.15 5.84 10.31
C VAL A 376 -17.71 7.27 10.40
N VAL A 377 -17.85 7.80 11.61
CA VAL A 377 -18.35 9.17 11.82
C VAL A 377 -17.39 10.21 11.24
N ALA A 378 -16.09 10.06 11.48
CA ALA A 378 -15.09 10.98 10.94
C ALA A 378 -15.05 10.98 9.41
N GLY A 379 -15.17 9.80 8.79
CA GLY A 379 -15.26 9.67 7.35
C GLY A 379 -16.50 10.36 6.78
N ALA A 380 -17.66 10.15 7.41
CA ALA A 380 -18.92 10.79 7.02
C ALA A 380 -18.87 12.32 7.13
N VAL A 381 -18.27 12.87 8.21
CA VAL A 381 -18.11 14.32 8.39
C VAL A 381 -17.26 14.93 7.27
N TRP A 382 -16.10 14.36 6.97
CA TRP A 382 -15.26 14.83 5.87
C TRP A 382 -15.98 14.72 4.53
N ALA A 383 -16.70 13.64 4.29
CA ALA A 383 -17.48 13.45 3.08
C ALA A 383 -18.58 14.51 2.91
N CYS A 384 -19.30 14.89 3.97
CA CYS A 384 -20.34 15.93 3.90
C CYS A 384 -19.76 17.30 3.50
N TRP A 385 -18.64 17.70 4.12
CA TRP A 385 -17.99 18.96 3.81
C TRP A 385 -17.38 18.99 2.41
N LEU A 386 -16.73 17.90 2.00
CA LEU A 386 -16.13 17.81 0.66
C LEU A 386 -17.19 17.70 -0.43
N PHE A 387 -18.31 17.01 -0.17
CA PHE A 387 -19.47 17.01 -1.05
C PHE A 387 -20.00 18.43 -1.27
N CYS A 388 -20.23 19.17 -0.18
CA CYS A 388 -20.65 20.57 -0.26
C CYS A 388 -19.65 21.43 -1.05
N ALA A 389 -18.35 21.26 -0.81
CA ALA A 389 -17.30 21.99 -1.52
C ALA A 389 -17.27 21.66 -3.03
N VAL A 390 -17.42 20.39 -3.41
CA VAL A 390 -17.49 19.95 -4.81
C VAL A 390 -18.71 20.57 -5.51
N VAL A 391 -19.87 20.50 -4.88
CA VAL A 391 -21.11 21.05 -5.47
C VAL A 391 -21.01 22.57 -5.61
N LEU A 392 -20.54 23.28 -4.58
CA LEU A 392 -20.33 24.73 -4.64
C LEU A 392 -19.33 25.10 -5.73
N GLY A 393 -18.23 24.37 -5.86
CA GLY A 393 -17.24 24.63 -6.90
C GLY A 393 -17.77 24.33 -8.31
N ARG A 394 -18.59 23.27 -8.49
CA ARG A 394 -19.30 23.02 -9.76
C ARG A 394 -20.24 24.18 -10.11
N ALA A 395 -21.02 24.66 -9.13
CA ALA A 395 -21.91 25.80 -9.30
C ALA A 395 -21.15 27.10 -9.64
N ALA A 396 -19.99 27.32 -9.03
CA ALA A 396 -19.15 28.50 -9.29
C ALA A 396 -18.50 28.47 -10.68
N LEU A 397 -18.21 27.28 -11.20
CA LEU A 397 -17.59 27.07 -12.52
C LEU A 397 -18.63 26.93 -13.65
N ASP A 398 -19.93 27.13 -13.37
CA ASP A 398 -21.06 26.91 -14.28
C ASP A 398 -21.00 25.56 -15.02
N ALA A 399 -20.49 24.55 -14.32
CA ALA A 399 -20.21 23.26 -14.89
C ALA A 399 -21.42 22.34 -14.76
N SER A 400 -22.11 22.12 -15.87
CA SER A 400 -23.18 21.12 -15.96
C SER A 400 -22.63 19.68 -16.05
N LEU A 401 -23.56 18.71 -16.04
CA LEU A 401 -23.32 17.26 -15.92
C LEU A 401 -22.08 16.75 -16.68
N THR A 402 -21.16 16.10 -15.96
CA THR A 402 -19.96 15.46 -16.53
C THR A 402 -20.25 14.03 -17.02
N GLU A 403 -19.35 13.48 -17.85
CA GLU A 403 -19.41 12.06 -18.26
C GLU A 403 -19.46 11.11 -17.04
N ARG A 404 -18.67 11.42 -16.01
CA ARG A 404 -18.67 10.72 -14.72
C ARG A 404 -20.07 10.72 -14.07
N THR A 405 -20.84 11.78 -14.24
CA THR A 405 -22.20 11.88 -13.71
C THR A 405 -23.19 10.98 -14.46
N LEU A 406 -23.04 10.83 -15.78
CA LEU A 406 -23.84 9.88 -16.57
C LEU A 406 -23.41 8.43 -16.32
N ARG A 407 -22.10 8.15 -16.17
CA ARG A 407 -21.61 6.82 -15.76
C ARG A 407 -22.20 6.41 -14.40
N ALA A 408 -22.31 7.34 -13.47
CA ALA A 408 -22.84 7.10 -12.12
C ALA A 408 -24.30 6.61 -12.08
N ILE A 409 -25.09 6.77 -13.15
CA ILE A 409 -26.46 6.24 -13.21
C ILE A 409 -26.56 4.93 -14.01
N GLY A 410 -25.47 4.44 -14.61
CA GLY A 410 -25.49 3.23 -15.43
C GLY A 410 -25.97 1.99 -14.68
N PHE A 411 -25.57 1.84 -13.40
CA PHE A 411 -25.95 0.72 -12.53
C PHE A 411 -27.48 0.56 -12.41
N THR A 412 -28.26 1.64 -12.62
CA THR A 412 -29.72 1.60 -12.53
C THR A 412 -30.39 0.71 -13.59
N PHE A 413 -29.65 0.37 -14.65
CA PHE A 413 -30.07 -0.56 -15.71
C PHE A 413 -29.56 -1.99 -15.49
N GLY A 414 -28.72 -2.22 -14.47
CA GLY A 414 -28.28 -3.55 -14.06
C GLY A 414 -29.44 -4.40 -13.55
N GLN A 415 -29.24 -5.72 -13.50
CA GLN A 415 -30.29 -6.64 -13.04
C GLN A 415 -30.58 -6.43 -11.56
N TRP A 416 -29.52 -6.37 -10.74
CA TRP A 416 -29.59 -6.16 -9.29
C TRP A 416 -28.87 -4.87 -8.87
N PRO A 417 -29.47 -3.70 -9.14
CA PRO A 417 -28.80 -2.41 -9.04
C PRO A 417 -28.33 -2.05 -7.61
N LEU A 418 -29.03 -2.54 -6.57
CA LEU A 418 -28.57 -2.34 -5.19
C LEU A 418 -27.32 -3.17 -4.88
N VAL A 419 -27.25 -4.41 -5.35
CA VAL A 419 -26.08 -5.26 -5.12
C VAL A 419 -24.86 -4.65 -5.79
N GLU A 420 -25.03 -4.13 -7.00
CA GLU A 420 -23.99 -3.38 -7.70
C GLU A 420 -23.54 -2.16 -6.90
N LEU A 421 -24.47 -1.28 -6.48
CA LEU A 421 -24.18 -0.06 -5.72
C LEU A 421 -23.41 -0.32 -4.41
N TYR A 422 -23.88 -1.27 -3.58
CA TYR A 422 -23.28 -1.56 -2.28
C TYR A 422 -22.03 -2.45 -2.35
N THR A 423 -21.74 -3.06 -3.50
CA THR A 423 -20.48 -3.79 -3.74
C THR A 423 -19.42 -2.88 -4.34
N ASP A 424 -19.79 -2.07 -5.34
CA ASP A 424 -18.89 -1.17 -6.04
C ASP A 424 -18.34 -0.07 -5.13
N THR A 425 -19.20 0.57 -4.32
CA THR A 425 -18.81 1.67 -3.44
C THR A 425 -17.64 1.33 -2.49
N PRO A 426 -17.72 0.26 -1.66
CA PRO A 426 -16.61 -0.10 -0.78
C PRO A 426 -15.40 -0.65 -1.57
N LEU A 427 -15.62 -1.39 -2.67
CA LEU A 427 -14.55 -1.92 -3.50
C LEU A 427 -13.68 -0.80 -4.08
N GLN A 428 -14.31 0.23 -4.64
CA GLN A 428 -13.63 1.42 -5.14
C GLN A 428 -12.93 2.20 -4.03
N ALA A 429 -13.56 2.37 -2.86
CA ALA A 429 -12.96 3.10 -1.74
C ALA A 429 -11.68 2.43 -1.22
N VAL A 430 -11.67 1.10 -1.13
CA VAL A 430 -10.48 0.32 -0.72
C VAL A 430 -9.40 0.36 -1.80
N ALA A 431 -9.76 0.19 -3.07
CA ALA A 431 -8.81 0.31 -4.18
C ALA A 431 -8.16 1.70 -4.21
N LEU A 432 -8.99 2.75 -4.09
CA LEU A 432 -8.57 4.13 -4.04
C LEU A 432 -7.62 4.38 -2.86
N SER A 433 -7.96 3.96 -1.64
CA SER A 433 -7.09 4.19 -0.48
C SER A 433 -5.74 3.48 -0.60
N VAL A 434 -5.68 2.30 -1.24
CA VAL A 434 -4.41 1.62 -1.48
C VAL A 434 -3.57 2.35 -2.51
N PHE A 435 -4.12 2.70 -3.68
CA PHE A 435 -3.33 3.30 -4.75
C PHE A 435 -3.05 4.80 -4.59
N VAL A 436 -3.96 5.54 -3.95
CA VAL A 436 -3.86 7.01 -3.79
C VAL A 436 -3.14 7.39 -2.50
N LEU A 437 -3.24 6.57 -1.45
CA LEU A 437 -2.60 6.81 -0.16
C LEU A 437 -1.45 5.83 0.11
N LEU A 438 -1.70 4.52 0.20
CA LEU A 438 -0.66 3.58 0.65
C LEU A 438 0.53 3.49 -0.31
N ALA A 439 0.28 3.24 -1.59
CA ALA A 439 1.35 3.02 -2.57
C ALA A 439 2.30 4.24 -2.69
N PRO A 440 1.82 5.50 -2.87
CA PRO A 440 2.70 6.67 -2.87
C PRO A 440 3.41 6.89 -1.52
N LEU A 441 2.71 6.62 -0.41
CA LEU A 441 3.29 6.79 0.93
C LEU A 441 4.46 5.84 1.18
N THR A 442 4.41 4.61 0.64
CA THR A 442 5.54 3.67 0.75
C THR A 442 6.83 4.24 0.15
N PHE A 443 6.72 4.94 -0.98
CA PHE A 443 7.86 5.57 -1.64
C PHE A 443 8.29 6.86 -0.94
N LEU A 444 7.35 7.79 -0.74
CA LEU A 444 7.64 9.14 -0.26
C LEU A 444 8.19 9.16 1.16
N ARG A 445 7.73 8.27 2.05
CA ARG A 445 8.20 8.24 3.43
C ARG A 445 9.70 7.99 3.54
N ARG A 446 10.25 7.14 2.67
CA ARG A 446 11.67 6.76 2.69
C ARG A 446 12.56 7.78 1.99
N HIS A 447 12.05 8.43 0.95
CA HIS A 447 12.84 9.34 0.11
C HIS A 447 12.68 10.81 0.48
N VAL A 448 11.62 11.18 1.21
CA VAL A 448 11.33 12.57 1.58
C VAL A 448 11.30 12.72 3.10
N ARG A 449 12.41 13.24 3.66
CA ARG A 449 12.56 13.46 5.11
C ARG A 449 11.70 14.60 5.65
N GLN A 450 11.50 15.66 4.85
CA GLN A 450 10.73 16.82 5.27
C GLN A 450 9.23 16.53 5.23
N GLY A 451 8.56 16.61 6.39
CA GLY A 451 7.14 16.26 6.52
C GLY A 451 6.19 17.11 5.66
N ALA A 452 6.47 18.41 5.52
CA ALA A 452 5.65 19.32 4.72
C ALA A 452 5.75 19.02 3.22
N VAL A 453 6.97 18.84 2.70
CA VAL A 453 7.22 18.47 1.29
C VAL A 453 6.59 17.10 0.98
N ARG A 454 6.71 16.14 1.91
CA ARG A 454 6.08 14.83 1.77
C ARG A 454 4.55 14.94 1.66
N ALA A 455 3.92 15.75 2.50
CA ALA A 455 2.47 15.95 2.45
C ALA A 455 2.02 16.63 1.13
N LEU A 456 2.78 17.62 0.66
CA LEU A 456 2.51 18.30 -0.61
C LEU A 456 2.63 17.34 -1.81
N LEU A 457 3.72 16.56 -1.87
CA LEU A 457 3.93 15.56 -2.93
C LEU A 457 2.87 14.47 -2.89
N LEU A 458 2.47 14.02 -1.69
CA LEU A 458 1.40 13.04 -1.55
C LEU A 458 0.06 13.61 -2.04
N ALA A 459 -0.27 14.87 -1.73
CA ALA A 459 -1.46 15.54 -2.24
C ALA A 459 -1.44 15.68 -3.77
N ALA A 460 -0.31 16.08 -4.34
CA ALA A 460 -0.15 16.21 -5.79
C ALA A 460 -0.29 14.85 -6.51
N LEU A 461 0.39 13.81 -6.00
CA LEU A 461 0.28 12.45 -6.54
C LEU A 461 -1.15 11.90 -6.37
N ALA A 462 -1.78 12.16 -5.23
CA ALA A 462 -3.16 11.72 -4.99
C ALA A 462 -4.13 12.36 -6.00
N ALA A 463 -4.06 13.67 -6.22
CA ALA A 463 -4.89 14.35 -7.21
C ALA A 463 -4.64 13.83 -8.63
N LEU A 464 -3.37 13.60 -9.00
CA LEU A 464 -2.98 13.04 -10.30
C LEU A 464 -3.51 11.61 -10.50
N LEU A 465 -3.42 10.75 -9.48
CA LEU A 465 -3.83 9.34 -9.56
C LEU A 465 -5.35 9.18 -9.63
N VAL A 466 -6.10 10.08 -8.99
CA VAL A 466 -7.57 10.11 -9.03
C VAL A 466 -8.10 10.72 -10.34
N HIS A 467 -7.30 11.53 -11.02
CA HIS A 467 -7.67 12.13 -12.30
C HIS A 467 -7.88 11.06 -13.38
N ASP A 468 -9.03 11.13 -14.06
CA ASP A 468 -9.42 10.23 -15.14
C ASP A 468 -8.99 10.89 -16.48
N GLY A 469 -7.76 10.62 -16.92
CA GLY A 469 -7.03 11.38 -17.94
C GLY A 469 -7.42 11.11 -19.40
N ARG A 470 -8.70 10.90 -19.69
CA ARG A 470 -9.16 10.56 -21.05
C ARG A 470 -10.38 11.36 -21.47
N THR A 471 -10.23 12.65 -21.80
CA THR A 471 -11.22 13.46 -22.53
C THR A 471 -10.59 14.78 -23.03
N ALA A 472 -11.31 15.52 -23.89
CA ALA A 472 -11.06 16.94 -24.16
C ALA A 472 -11.07 17.84 -22.90
N ASP A 473 -11.52 17.32 -21.76
CA ASP A 473 -11.65 18.02 -20.48
C ASP A 473 -10.55 17.69 -19.47
N ALA A 474 -9.43 17.07 -19.89
CA ALA A 474 -8.34 16.69 -19.00
C ALA A 474 -7.77 17.88 -18.17
N PHE A 475 -7.90 19.11 -18.70
CA PHE A 475 -7.50 20.34 -18.00
C PHE A 475 -8.67 21.20 -17.53
N ALA A 476 -9.90 20.69 -17.59
CA ALA A 476 -11.05 21.42 -17.08
C ALA A 476 -10.91 21.62 -15.56
N ALA A 477 -11.13 22.85 -15.07
CA ALA A 477 -11.02 23.16 -13.64
C ALA A 477 -11.92 22.26 -12.76
N VAL A 478 -13.06 21.83 -13.31
CA VAL A 478 -14.06 21.00 -12.64
C VAL A 478 -13.55 19.58 -12.40
N THR A 479 -12.86 18.98 -13.38
CA THR A 479 -12.34 17.61 -13.24
C THR A 479 -11.22 17.57 -12.20
N TRP A 480 -10.36 18.59 -12.18
CA TRP A 480 -9.34 18.76 -11.14
C TRP A 480 -9.91 19.06 -9.76
N LEU A 481 -10.97 19.86 -9.67
CA LEU A 481 -11.68 20.11 -8.42
C LEU A 481 -12.22 18.79 -7.83
N GLU A 482 -12.90 17.97 -8.63
CA GLU A 482 -13.44 16.68 -8.20
C GLU A 482 -12.34 15.71 -7.75
N SER A 483 -11.29 15.56 -8.56
CA SER A 483 -10.16 14.69 -8.21
C SER A 483 -9.43 15.16 -6.96
N SER A 484 -9.27 16.46 -6.79
CA SER A 484 -8.67 17.05 -5.58
C SER A 484 -9.54 16.84 -4.35
N ALA A 485 -10.87 16.91 -4.48
CA ALA A 485 -11.78 16.66 -3.37
C ALA A 485 -11.77 15.19 -2.92
N VAL A 486 -11.73 14.24 -3.85
CA VAL A 486 -11.60 12.82 -3.54
C VAL A 486 -10.23 12.51 -2.91
N ALA A 487 -9.15 13.09 -3.44
CA ALA A 487 -7.83 13.01 -2.82
C ALA A 487 -7.83 13.60 -1.39
N ALA A 488 -8.46 14.77 -1.21
CA ALA A 488 -8.61 15.41 0.09
C ALA A 488 -9.43 14.56 1.07
N ALA A 489 -10.46 13.85 0.62
CA ALA A 489 -11.26 12.95 1.46
C ALA A 489 -10.39 11.87 2.09
N VAL A 490 -9.54 11.22 1.28
CA VAL A 490 -8.62 10.19 1.75
C VAL A 490 -7.56 10.79 2.68
N LEU A 491 -6.89 11.88 2.25
CA LEU A 491 -5.75 12.43 2.97
C LEU A 491 -6.14 13.13 4.28
N LEU A 492 -7.18 13.97 4.27
CA LEU A 492 -7.62 14.69 5.46
C LEU A 492 -8.16 13.73 6.52
N ALA A 493 -8.94 12.73 6.12
CA ALA A 493 -9.43 11.71 7.05
C ALA A 493 -8.28 10.86 7.62
N PHE A 494 -7.32 10.44 6.77
CA PHE A 494 -6.14 9.70 7.23
C PHE A 494 -5.29 10.50 8.23
N TYR A 495 -4.94 11.75 7.91
CA TYR A 495 -4.09 12.55 8.78
C TYR A 495 -4.80 12.98 10.07
N SER A 496 -6.11 13.23 10.01
CA SER A 496 -6.91 13.61 11.18
C SER A 496 -7.22 12.41 12.10
N PHE A 497 -7.52 11.23 11.54
CA PHE A 497 -7.99 10.06 12.29
C PHE A 497 -7.15 8.84 12.00
N ASP A 498 -7.57 7.97 11.08
CA ASP A 498 -6.91 6.71 10.79
C ASP A 498 -7.18 6.23 9.35
N TYR A 499 -6.59 5.09 8.98
CA TYR A 499 -6.72 4.54 7.63
C TYR A 499 -8.16 4.13 7.32
N LEU A 500 -8.91 3.57 8.29
CA LEU A 500 -10.30 3.20 8.06
C LEU A 500 -11.17 4.45 7.82
N ALA A 501 -10.91 5.56 8.51
CA ALA A 501 -11.59 6.83 8.26
C ALA A 501 -11.35 7.33 6.82
N ALA A 502 -10.16 7.10 6.27
CA ALA A 502 -9.84 7.42 4.88
C ALA A 502 -10.68 6.62 3.88
N VAL A 503 -10.83 5.31 4.12
CA VAL A 503 -11.71 4.44 3.33
C VAL A 503 -13.17 4.89 3.45
N MET A 504 -13.64 5.16 4.68
CA MET A 504 -15.02 5.58 4.92
C MET A 504 -15.32 6.96 4.31
N ALA A 505 -14.37 7.90 4.33
CA ALA A 505 -14.52 9.21 3.70
C ALA A 505 -14.65 9.09 2.18
N ALA A 506 -13.80 8.28 1.54
CA ALA A 506 -13.87 8.04 0.10
C ALA A 506 -15.19 7.35 -0.29
N ALA A 507 -15.58 6.30 0.43
CA ALA A 507 -16.84 5.58 0.18
C ALA A 507 -18.05 6.51 0.31
N SER A 508 -18.11 7.28 1.39
CA SER A 508 -19.23 8.19 1.67
C SER A 508 -19.30 9.33 0.67
N LEU A 509 -18.16 9.93 0.29
CA LEU A 509 -18.14 11.00 -0.72
C LEU A 509 -18.59 10.49 -2.09
N ASN A 510 -18.13 9.31 -2.51
CA ASN A 510 -18.55 8.69 -3.76
C ASN A 510 -20.06 8.44 -3.77
N LEU A 511 -20.60 7.85 -2.70
CA LEU A 511 -22.02 7.59 -2.56
C LEU A 511 -22.86 8.88 -2.61
N LEU A 512 -22.44 9.94 -1.91
CA LEU A 512 -23.13 11.23 -1.94
C LEU A 512 -23.15 11.84 -3.36
N LEU A 513 -22.03 11.78 -4.08
CA LEU A 513 -21.95 12.25 -5.46
C LEU A 513 -22.83 11.42 -6.41
N GLN A 514 -22.91 10.10 -6.21
CA GLN A 514 -23.82 9.23 -6.98
C GLN A 514 -25.29 9.53 -6.67
N ILE A 515 -25.68 9.71 -5.41
CA ILE A 515 -27.05 10.10 -5.03
C ILE A 515 -27.42 11.45 -5.65
N ALA A 516 -26.52 12.43 -5.61
CA ALA A 516 -26.72 13.71 -6.27
C ALA A 516 -26.89 13.57 -7.78
N ALA A 517 -26.10 12.70 -8.43
CA ALA A 517 -26.25 12.39 -9.85
C ALA A 517 -27.63 11.82 -10.17
N LEU A 518 -28.07 10.80 -9.43
CA LEU A 518 -29.38 10.14 -9.60
C LEU A 518 -30.54 11.13 -9.47
N LEU A 519 -30.52 12.00 -8.45
CA LEU A 519 -31.55 13.00 -8.22
C LEU A 519 -31.71 13.99 -9.39
N ALA A 520 -30.59 14.28 -10.08
CA ALA A 520 -30.56 15.21 -11.21
C ALA A 520 -30.94 14.56 -12.55
N THR A 521 -30.47 13.33 -12.82
CA THR A 521 -30.54 12.73 -14.16
C THR A 521 -31.51 11.55 -14.29
N ALA A 522 -31.88 10.88 -13.19
CA ALA A 522 -32.71 9.68 -13.18
C ALA A 522 -33.95 9.85 -12.25
N PRO A 523 -34.91 10.74 -12.58
CA PRO A 523 -36.07 11.01 -11.72
C PRO A 523 -36.94 9.77 -11.43
N TYR A 524 -36.97 8.77 -12.31
CA TYR A 524 -37.70 7.50 -12.09
C TYR A 524 -37.16 6.69 -10.92
N TRP A 525 -35.92 6.96 -10.46
CA TRP A 525 -35.34 6.30 -9.29
C TRP A 525 -35.68 6.95 -7.96
N ARG A 526 -36.35 8.11 -7.95
CA ARG A 526 -36.63 8.84 -6.70
C ARG A 526 -37.40 8.00 -5.69
N GLU A 527 -38.38 7.22 -6.13
CA GLU A 527 -39.17 6.34 -5.27
C GLU A 527 -38.33 5.22 -4.62
N ARG A 528 -37.20 4.85 -5.23
CA ARG A 528 -36.27 3.84 -4.69
C ARG A 528 -35.21 4.44 -3.76
N LEU A 529 -35.07 5.76 -3.70
CA LEU A 529 -34.08 6.41 -2.82
C LEU A 529 -34.37 6.19 -1.34
N ASP A 530 -35.64 6.01 -0.96
CA ASP A 530 -36.01 5.66 0.41
C ASP A 530 -35.38 4.32 0.82
N MET A 531 -35.47 3.31 -0.06
CA MET A 531 -34.86 2.00 0.16
C MET A 531 -33.33 2.07 0.22
N VAL A 532 -32.69 2.85 -0.67
CA VAL A 532 -31.24 3.10 -0.63
C VAL A 532 -30.84 3.77 0.69
N SER A 533 -31.57 4.79 1.10
CA SER A 533 -31.27 5.52 2.34
C SER A 533 -31.45 4.63 3.58
N LEU A 534 -32.51 3.82 3.61
CA LEU A 534 -32.77 2.87 4.69
C LEU A 534 -31.70 1.78 4.78
N LEU A 535 -31.27 1.20 3.66
CA LEU A 535 -30.23 0.16 3.67
C LEU A 535 -28.88 0.75 4.06
N ALA A 536 -28.53 1.94 3.56
CA ALA A 536 -27.32 2.64 3.98
C ALA A 536 -27.35 2.95 5.48
N ALA A 537 -28.49 3.44 6.01
CA ALA A 537 -28.67 3.70 7.43
C ALA A 537 -28.54 2.42 8.28
N ALA A 538 -29.14 1.31 7.83
CA ALA A 538 -29.06 0.02 8.53
C ALA A 538 -27.62 -0.52 8.61
N LEU A 539 -26.80 -0.28 7.59
CA LEU A 539 -25.39 -0.68 7.56
C LEU A 539 -24.49 0.26 8.38
N VAL A 540 -24.74 1.58 8.33
CA VAL A 540 -23.81 2.59 8.86
C VAL A 540 -24.15 3.04 10.28
N LEU A 541 -25.43 3.20 10.63
CA LEU A 541 -25.83 3.73 11.95
C LEU A 541 -25.36 2.85 13.11
N PRO A 542 -25.45 1.51 13.07
CA PRO A 542 -24.93 0.67 14.15
C PRO A 542 -23.42 0.82 14.35
N LEU A 543 -22.68 0.94 13.24
CA LEU A 543 -21.23 1.18 13.29
C LEU A 543 -20.91 2.56 13.83
N ALA A 544 -21.63 3.60 13.40
CA ALA A 544 -21.47 4.96 13.90
C ALA A 544 -21.81 5.07 15.41
N ALA A 545 -22.87 4.41 15.85
CA ALA A 545 -23.27 4.37 17.26
C ALA A 545 -22.18 3.73 18.14
N ALA A 546 -21.41 2.77 17.61
CA ALA A 546 -20.29 2.18 18.31
C ALA A 546 -19.23 3.21 18.75
N ALA A 547 -19.14 4.40 18.13
CA ALA A 547 -18.22 5.46 18.56
C ALA A 547 -18.45 5.87 20.04
N TRP A 548 -19.72 5.91 20.47
CA TRP A 548 -20.09 6.30 21.84
C TRP A 548 -20.34 5.10 22.76
N PHE A 549 -20.88 4.01 22.24
CA PHE A 549 -21.31 2.85 23.05
C PHE A 549 -20.34 1.66 23.00
N GLY A 550 -19.46 1.63 21.99
CA GLY A 550 -18.55 0.52 21.75
C GLY A 550 -17.35 0.52 22.70
N ARG A 551 -16.76 -0.66 22.88
CA ARG A 551 -15.47 -0.78 23.58
C ARG A 551 -14.35 -0.25 22.69
N ARG A 552 -13.43 0.52 23.28
CA ARG A 552 -12.15 0.90 22.65
C ARG A 552 -11.14 -0.22 22.84
N TYR A 553 -10.39 -0.51 21.78
CA TYR A 553 -9.29 -1.46 21.80
C TYR A 553 -7.97 -0.74 21.58
N ALA A 554 -6.97 -1.10 22.37
CA ALA A 554 -5.59 -0.68 22.15
C ALA A 554 -4.99 -1.38 20.93
N ASP A 555 -3.93 -0.80 20.34
CA ASP A 555 -3.27 -1.38 19.17
C ASP A 555 -2.76 -2.79 19.48
N GLU A 556 -2.20 -3.02 20.66
CA GLU A 556 -1.68 -4.31 21.12
C GLU A 556 -2.78 -5.40 21.18
N GLU A 557 -4.03 -5.05 21.46
CA GLU A 557 -5.14 -6.01 21.59
C GLU A 557 -5.67 -6.53 20.25
N VAL A 558 -5.42 -5.80 19.15
CA VAL A 558 -5.92 -6.12 17.80
C VAL A 558 -4.79 -6.32 16.78
N ARG A 559 -3.54 -6.04 17.16
CA ARG A 559 -2.36 -6.20 16.31
C ARG A 559 -2.25 -7.65 15.83
N PRO A 560 -1.96 -7.90 14.54
CA PRO A 560 -1.85 -9.26 14.02
C PRO A 560 -0.61 -9.98 14.57
N ALA A 561 -0.70 -11.30 14.69
CA ALA A 561 0.35 -12.14 15.28
C ALA A 561 1.73 -12.05 14.59
N HIS A 562 1.80 -11.72 13.30
CA HIS A 562 3.09 -11.53 12.61
C HIS A 562 3.75 -10.21 13.04
N ALA A 563 2.99 -9.12 13.14
CA ALA A 563 3.51 -7.82 13.56
C ALA A 563 3.86 -7.81 15.06
N ALA A 564 3.10 -8.54 15.90
CA ALA A 564 3.43 -8.72 17.31
C ALA A 564 4.76 -9.47 17.49
N ARG A 565 4.96 -10.59 16.78
CA ARG A 565 6.22 -11.37 16.82
C ARG A 565 7.42 -10.57 16.33
N LEU A 566 7.26 -9.76 15.28
CA LEU A 566 8.32 -8.88 14.80
C LEU A 566 8.69 -7.82 15.85
N ALA A 567 7.69 -7.14 16.43
CA ALA A 567 7.91 -6.13 17.45
C ALA A 567 8.61 -6.72 18.69
N GLU A 568 8.25 -7.93 19.10
CA GLU A 568 8.88 -8.65 20.20
C GLU A 568 10.34 -9.01 19.89
N ARG A 569 10.62 -9.53 18.69
CA ARG A 569 12.00 -9.82 18.24
C ARG A 569 12.86 -8.56 18.22
N LEU A 570 12.39 -7.48 17.59
CA LEU A 570 13.14 -6.22 17.50
C LEU A 570 13.39 -5.61 18.88
N LYS A 571 12.41 -5.71 19.80
CA LYS A 571 12.57 -5.29 21.18
C LYS A 571 13.65 -6.11 21.88
N MET A 572 13.63 -7.44 21.71
CA MET A 572 14.62 -8.33 22.30
C MET A 572 16.03 -8.08 21.74
N GLU A 573 16.16 -7.88 20.43
CA GLU A 573 17.42 -7.48 19.78
C GLU A 573 17.94 -6.15 20.31
N ALA A 574 17.07 -5.15 20.51
CA ALA A 574 17.44 -3.86 21.07
C ALA A 574 17.88 -3.97 22.55
N GLU A 575 17.20 -4.78 23.35
CA GLU A 575 17.57 -5.07 24.74
C GLU A 575 18.93 -5.78 24.82
N LEU A 576 19.20 -6.74 23.93
CA LEU A 576 20.49 -7.43 23.82
C LEU A 576 21.61 -6.48 23.38
N ALA A 577 21.35 -5.61 22.40
CA ALA A 577 22.29 -4.59 21.95
C ALA A 577 22.64 -3.59 23.07
N ALA A 578 21.65 -3.16 23.86
CA ALA A 578 21.87 -2.30 25.01
C ALA A 578 22.71 -3.00 26.10
N ALA A 579 22.43 -4.29 26.37
CA ALA A 579 23.22 -5.08 27.32
C ALA A 579 24.70 -5.22 26.87
N ARG A 580 24.94 -5.40 25.57
CA ARG A 580 26.30 -5.41 24.99
C ARG A 580 27.03 -4.09 25.22
N GLN A 581 26.37 -2.97 24.96
CA GLN A 581 26.96 -1.65 25.17
C GLN A 581 27.31 -1.44 26.66
N ALA A 582 26.43 -1.87 27.58
CA ALA A 582 26.70 -1.84 29.00
C ALA A 582 27.95 -2.66 29.37
N GLN A 583 28.11 -3.86 28.81
CA GLN A 583 29.30 -4.68 29.05
C GLN A 583 30.58 -4.06 28.49
N GLN A 584 30.54 -3.46 27.30
CA GLN A 584 31.71 -2.81 26.70
C GLN A 584 32.20 -1.63 27.54
N MET A 585 31.28 -0.89 28.18
CA MET A 585 31.64 0.17 29.14
C MET A 585 32.33 -0.36 30.40
N LEU A 586 32.22 -1.66 30.70
CA LEU A 586 32.96 -2.29 31.80
C LEU A 586 34.39 -2.69 31.40
N LEU A 587 34.81 -2.59 30.13
CA LEU A 587 36.21 -2.79 29.77
C LEU A 587 37.00 -1.47 29.91
N PRO A 588 38.32 -1.53 30.18
CA PRO A 588 39.16 -0.34 30.18
C PRO A 588 39.09 0.41 28.84
N ALA A 589 38.96 1.74 28.88
CA ALA A 589 38.92 2.55 27.66
C ALA A 589 40.26 2.53 26.89
N ALA A 590 41.36 2.38 27.61
CA ALA A 590 42.70 2.18 27.06
C ALA A 590 43.56 1.42 28.08
N PRO A 591 44.59 0.70 27.61
CA PRO A 591 45.63 0.20 28.49
C PRO A 591 46.33 1.35 29.26
N PRO A 592 46.80 1.10 30.49
CA PRO A 592 47.54 2.07 31.28
C PRO A 592 48.88 2.42 30.63
N ALA A 593 49.27 3.70 30.70
CA ALA A 593 50.60 4.15 30.29
C ALA A 593 51.60 3.92 31.42
N LEU A 594 52.48 2.94 31.26
CA LEU A 594 53.56 2.62 32.20
C LEU A 594 54.91 3.05 31.62
N ARG A 595 55.87 3.43 32.47
CA ARG A 595 57.14 4.02 32.01
C ARG A 595 58.05 2.99 31.35
N SER A 596 58.11 1.81 31.96
CA SER A 596 59.05 0.75 31.57
C SER A 596 58.35 -0.43 30.88
N VAL A 597 57.03 -0.39 30.74
CA VAL A 597 56.22 -1.53 30.26
C VAL A 597 55.20 -1.07 29.22
N ALA A 598 55.28 -1.61 28.02
CA ALA A 598 54.24 -1.43 27.01
C ALA A 598 53.10 -2.42 27.26
N VAL A 599 51.88 -1.92 27.39
CA VAL A 599 50.66 -2.73 27.59
C VAL A 599 49.78 -2.64 26.36
N ALA A 600 49.29 -3.78 25.89
CA ALA A 600 48.26 -3.85 24.86
C ALA A 600 47.20 -4.87 25.25
N ALA A 601 45.94 -4.60 24.93
CA ALA A 601 44.83 -5.50 25.24
C ALA A 601 43.76 -5.45 24.16
N VAL A 602 43.18 -6.60 23.85
CA VAL A 602 42.05 -6.72 22.92
C VAL A 602 41.09 -7.77 23.46
N CYS A 603 39.80 -7.45 23.43
CA CYS A 603 38.71 -8.39 23.69
C CYS A 603 37.84 -8.41 22.43
N ASP A 604 37.89 -9.52 21.71
CA ASP A 604 37.21 -9.70 20.44
C ASP A 604 36.08 -10.72 20.61
N THR A 605 34.84 -10.23 20.62
CA THR A 605 33.64 -11.00 20.99
C THR A 605 33.06 -11.72 19.79
N ALA A 606 32.69 -13.00 19.92
CA ALA A 606 32.02 -13.78 18.87
C ALA A 606 30.49 -13.81 19.02
N GLN A 607 29.99 -13.58 20.23
CA GLN A 607 28.56 -13.52 20.55
C GLN A 607 28.09 -12.07 20.79
N GLU A 608 26.80 -11.91 21.05
CA GLU A 608 26.16 -10.62 21.37
C GLU A 608 26.68 -10.04 22.70
N ALA A 609 27.09 -10.87 23.66
CA ALA A 609 27.77 -10.50 24.91
C ALA A 609 28.93 -11.47 25.17
N SER A 610 30.06 -10.97 25.70
CA SER A 610 31.25 -11.81 25.90
C SER A 610 31.28 -12.49 27.27
N GLY A 611 31.77 -13.73 27.31
CA GLY A 611 32.17 -14.36 28.56
C GLY A 611 33.51 -13.85 29.08
N ASP A 612 34.35 -13.26 28.23
CA ASP A 612 35.70 -12.85 28.61
C ASP A 612 35.75 -11.39 29.08
N SER A 613 36.69 -11.09 29.96
CA SER A 613 36.97 -9.71 30.38
C SER A 613 38.43 -9.53 30.76
N TYR A 614 38.91 -8.29 30.72
CA TYR A 614 40.21 -7.92 31.26
C TYR A 614 40.11 -6.57 31.97
N ASP A 615 41.04 -6.33 32.90
CA ASP A 615 41.13 -5.06 33.60
C ASP A 615 42.54 -4.77 34.13
N PHE A 616 42.77 -3.48 34.41
CA PHE A 616 44.01 -2.95 34.97
C PHE A 616 43.71 -2.13 36.21
N PHE A 617 44.16 -2.59 37.37
CA PHE A 617 43.96 -1.89 38.64
C PHE A 617 45.30 -1.31 39.13
N ALA A 618 45.37 0.01 39.25
CA ALA A 618 46.49 0.66 39.93
C ALA A 618 46.44 0.32 41.42
N ARG A 619 47.57 -0.07 42.01
CA ARG A 619 47.68 -0.34 43.45
C ARG A 619 48.17 0.89 44.20
N PRO A 620 47.80 1.05 45.49
CA PRO A 620 48.30 2.15 46.32
C PRO A 620 49.83 2.19 46.47
N ASP A 621 50.49 1.04 46.31
CA ASP A 621 51.95 0.87 46.42
C ASP A 621 52.70 1.15 45.10
N GLY A 622 52.00 1.63 44.06
CA GLY A 622 52.59 1.96 42.76
C GLY A 622 52.75 0.77 41.82
N ARG A 623 52.39 -0.45 42.24
CA ARG A 623 52.34 -1.63 41.36
C ARG A 623 51.05 -1.62 40.54
N ILE A 624 51.01 -2.42 39.47
CA ILE A 624 49.81 -2.60 38.66
C ILE A 624 49.31 -4.03 38.72
N CYS A 625 48.01 -4.19 38.89
CA CYS A 625 47.36 -5.48 38.82
C CYS A 625 46.68 -5.63 37.45
N VAL A 626 47.00 -6.73 36.76
CA VAL A 626 46.43 -7.13 35.48
C VAL A 626 45.55 -8.33 35.73
N ALA A 627 44.25 -8.20 35.46
CA ALA A 627 43.29 -9.28 35.57
C ALA A 627 42.78 -9.66 34.18
N VAL A 628 42.80 -10.94 33.85
CA VAL A 628 42.15 -11.48 32.65
C VAL A 628 41.27 -12.63 33.08
N ALA A 629 39.99 -12.56 32.73
CA ALA A 629 39.01 -13.57 33.07
C ALA A 629 38.43 -14.20 31.80
N GLU A 630 38.25 -15.50 31.87
CA GLU A 630 37.63 -16.35 30.86
C GLU A 630 36.33 -16.90 31.43
N GLY A 631 35.20 -16.41 30.93
CA GLY A 631 33.87 -16.84 31.33
C GLY A 631 33.31 -17.87 30.35
N GLY A 632 32.38 -18.69 30.85
CA GLY A 632 31.70 -19.69 30.05
C GLY A 632 30.88 -19.11 28.88
N ARG A 633 30.35 -19.97 28.01
CA ARG A 633 29.54 -19.68 26.83
C ARG A 633 28.09 -19.27 27.11
N GLY A 634 27.78 -18.93 28.37
CA GLY A 634 26.43 -18.60 28.85
C GLY A 634 25.90 -17.21 28.47
N GLY A 635 26.49 -16.52 27.48
CA GLY A 635 26.05 -15.20 27.03
C GLY A 635 25.99 -14.17 28.16
N LEU A 636 24.84 -13.48 28.31
CA LEU A 636 24.64 -12.42 29.30
C LEU A 636 24.89 -12.87 30.75
N ALA A 637 24.57 -14.13 31.10
CA ALA A 637 24.80 -14.64 32.47
C ALA A 637 26.30 -14.73 32.81
N SER A 638 27.13 -15.12 31.84
CA SER A 638 28.60 -15.11 31.99
C SER A 638 29.14 -13.70 32.12
N ALA A 639 28.66 -12.77 31.29
CA ALA A 639 29.05 -11.36 31.36
C ALA A 639 28.77 -10.73 32.73
N MET A 640 27.59 -11.01 33.31
CA MET A 640 27.23 -10.55 34.66
C MET A 640 28.15 -11.15 35.74
N THR A 641 28.51 -12.43 35.61
CA THR A 641 29.47 -13.08 36.52
C THR A 641 30.84 -12.42 36.44
N MET A 642 31.28 -12.01 35.24
CA MET A 642 32.55 -11.30 35.05
C MET A 642 32.52 -9.89 35.63
N ALA A 643 31.39 -9.17 35.49
CA ALA A 643 31.22 -7.86 36.11
C ALA A 643 31.35 -7.91 37.64
N LEU A 644 30.74 -8.93 38.27
CA LEU A 644 30.88 -9.18 39.71
C LEU A 644 32.32 -9.53 40.09
N ALA A 645 32.97 -10.43 39.34
CA ALA A 645 34.36 -10.79 39.57
C ALA A 645 35.31 -9.59 39.46
N LYS A 646 35.10 -8.72 38.46
CA LYS A 646 35.84 -7.46 38.29
C LYS A 646 35.67 -6.54 39.50
N GLY A 647 34.43 -6.30 39.95
CA GLY A 647 34.18 -5.47 41.12
C GLY A 647 34.82 -6.01 42.40
N PHE A 648 34.78 -7.34 42.57
CA PHE A 648 35.43 -8.02 43.69
C PHE A 648 36.96 -7.87 43.63
N LEU A 649 37.57 -8.12 42.48
CA LEU A 649 39.02 -8.00 42.30
C LEU A 649 39.50 -6.55 42.47
N TRP A 650 38.70 -5.57 42.04
CA TRP A 650 38.99 -4.17 42.27
C TRP A 650 39.05 -3.84 43.77
N HIS A 651 38.09 -4.36 44.56
CA HIS A 651 38.08 -4.23 46.02
C HIS A 651 39.29 -4.91 46.67
N GLU A 652 39.59 -6.17 46.33
CA GLU A 652 40.73 -6.89 46.88
C GLU A 652 42.07 -6.23 46.52
N ASN A 653 42.17 -5.65 45.31
CA ASN A 653 43.34 -4.90 44.89
C ASN A 653 43.53 -3.62 45.73
N ALA A 654 42.45 -2.90 46.02
CA ALA A 654 42.49 -1.72 46.90
C ALA A 654 42.88 -2.09 48.35
N ALA A 655 42.47 -3.27 48.82
CA ALA A 655 42.87 -3.83 50.11
C ALA A 655 44.33 -4.34 50.15
N GLY A 656 45.04 -4.32 49.01
CA GLY A 656 46.44 -4.72 48.94
C GLY A 656 46.69 -6.22 48.94
N ALA A 657 45.67 -7.06 48.72
CA ALA A 657 45.81 -8.51 48.74
C ALA A 657 46.82 -9.02 47.69
N GLY A 658 47.48 -10.14 48.00
CA GLY A 658 48.34 -10.86 47.05
C GLY A 658 47.51 -11.54 45.94
N ALA A 659 48.15 -11.90 44.82
CA ALA A 659 47.43 -12.38 43.65
C ALA A 659 46.67 -13.70 43.93
N LEU A 660 47.33 -14.62 44.64
CA LEU A 660 46.74 -15.90 45.03
C LEU A 660 45.62 -15.76 46.07
N GLU A 661 45.78 -14.81 47.00
CA GLU A 661 44.80 -14.58 48.06
C GLU A 661 43.50 -14.00 47.50
N ALA A 662 43.60 -12.99 46.64
CA ALA A 662 42.46 -12.39 45.96
C ALA A 662 41.67 -13.43 45.14
N LEU A 663 42.37 -14.30 44.40
CA LEU A 663 41.73 -15.35 43.60
C LEU A 663 41.06 -16.43 44.43
N ARG A 664 41.62 -16.85 45.57
CA ARG A 664 40.97 -17.83 46.46
C ARG A 664 39.70 -17.28 47.10
N ARG A 665 39.72 -16.00 47.49
CA ARG A 665 38.52 -15.34 48.03
C ARG A 665 37.46 -15.19 46.94
N LEU A 666 37.88 -14.82 45.72
CA LEU A 666 36.99 -14.78 44.56
C LEU A 666 36.37 -16.16 44.27
N GLU A 667 37.15 -17.24 44.31
CA GLU A 667 36.65 -18.61 44.13
C GLU A 667 35.56 -18.95 45.16
N GLY A 668 35.78 -18.58 46.42
CA GLY A 668 34.81 -18.76 47.50
C GLY A 668 33.51 -17.98 47.29
N GLU A 669 33.60 -16.73 46.84
CA GLU A 669 32.41 -15.91 46.54
C GLU A 669 31.67 -16.38 45.29
N LEU A 670 32.39 -16.76 44.23
CA LEU A 670 31.81 -17.34 43.02
C LEU A 670 31.16 -18.72 43.27
N ALA A 671 31.59 -19.47 44.30
CA ALA A 671 30.96 -20.73 44.70
C ALA A 671 29.63 -20.52 45.43
N ARG A 672 29.38 -19.33 45.97
CA ARG A 672 28.16 -18.98 46.71
C ARG A 672 27.06 -18.36 45.84
N LEU A 673 27.36 -18.03 44.57
CA LEU A 673 26.41 -17.39 43.67
C LEU A 673 25.28 -18.35 43.24
N PRO A 674 24.00 -18.00 43.46
CA PRO A 674 22.87 -18.81 43.02
C PRO A 674 22.71 -18.76 41.49
N GLY A 675 22.36 -19.89 40.86
CA GLY A 675 22.10 -19.96 39.42
C GLY A 675 23.34 -20.07 38.52
N ARG A 676 24.51 -20.38 39.10
CA ARG A 676 25.73 -20.63 38.33
C ARG A 676 25.54 -21.84 37.40
N GLY A 677 25.80 -21.64 36.11
CA GLY A 677 25.89 -22.73 35.14
C GLY A 677 27.07 -23.66 35.43
N PRO A 678 27.12 -24.86 34.82
CA PRO A 678 28.16 -25.87 35.10
C PRO A 678 29.58 -25.48 34.62
N GLU A 679 29.75 -24.36 33.93
CA GLU A 679 31.03 -23.98 33.35
C GLU A 679 31.96 -23.31 34.38
N PRO A 680 33.23 -23.75 34.47
CA PRO A 680 34.22 -23.16 35.37
C PRO A 680 34.62 -21.77 34.87
N VAL A 681 34.56 -20.77 35.76
CA VAL A 681 35.13 -19.44 35.53
C VAL A 681 36.64 -19.53 35.69
N GLY A 682 37.38 -19.02 34.71
CA GLY A 682 38.82 -18.90 34.73
C GLY A 682 39.27 -17.47 34.98
N VAL A 683 40.26 -17.24 35.84
CA VAL A 683 40.84 -15.91 36.07
C VAL A 683 42.35 -16.03 36.24
N ALA A 684 43.11 -15.23 35.51
CA ALA A 684 44.54 -15.02 35.74
C ALA A 684 44.76 -13.61 36.27
N LEU A 685 45.55 -13.50 37.33
CA LEU A 685 45.85 -12.25 38.01
C LEU A 685 47.36 -12.10 38.10
N ALA A 686 47.89 -10.96 37.64
CA ALA A 686 49.30 -10.62 37.78
C ALA A 686 49.47 -9.28 38.47
N ILE A 687 50.39 -9.20 39.43
CA ILE A 687 50.81 -7.97 40.09
C ILE A 687 52.22 -7.67 39.61
N LEU A 688 52.39 -6.58 38.87
CA LEU A 688 53.63 -6.16 38.25
C LEU A 688 54.17 -4.89 38.93
N ASP A 689 55.45 -4.92 39.29
CA ASP A 689 56.23 -3.73 39.64
C ASP A 689 57.05 -3.29 38.41
N GLU A 690 56.68 -2.15 37.82
CA GLU A 690 57.34 -1.63 36.62
C GLU A 690 58.80 -1.20 36.85
N ARG A 691 59.20 -0.91 38.11
CA ARG A 691 60.55 -0.45 38.43
C ARG A 691 61.55 -1.60 38.50
N THR A 692 61.10 -2.74 39.00
CA THR A 692 61.97 -3.91 39.26
C THR A 692 61.80 -5.00 38.19
N GLY A 693 60.67 -4.98 37.48
CA GLY A 693 60.26 -6.04 36.56
C GLY A 693 59.71 -7.28 37.26
N GLU A 694 59.48 -7.22 38.57
CA GLU A 694 58.94 -8.32 39.38
C GLU A 694 57.44 -8.51 39.11
N VAL A 695 57.03 -9.75 38.84
CA VAL A 695 55.66 -10.15 38.57
C VAL A 695 55.26 -11.28 39.52
N GLU A 696 54.20 -11.06 40.29
CA GLU A 696 53.49 -12.11 41.04
C GLU A 696 52.26 -12.54 40.26
N LEU A 697 52.23 -13.79 39.81
CA LEU A 697 51.19 -14.37 38.97
C LEU A 697 50.43 -15.47 39.72
N ALA A 698 49.10 -15.44 39.65
CA ALA A 698 48.24 -16.52 40.11
C ALA A 698 47.13 -16.79 39.09
N ARG A 699 46.58 -18.01 39.10
CA ARG A 699 45.48 -18.41 38.23
C ARG A 699 44.45 -19.26 38.98
N LEU A 700 43.20 -19.06 38.62
CA LEU A 700 42.04 -19.82 39.06
C LEU A 700 41.36 -20.43 37.82
N GLY A 701 40.98 -21.70 37.88
CA GLY A 701 40.25 -22.36 36.78
C GLY A 701 41.10 -22.74 35.56
N PRO A 702 40.47 -23.29 34.50
CA PRO A 702 41.17 -23.88 33.36
C PRO A 702 41.87 -22.86 32.43
N GLY A 703 41.50 -21.59 32.49
CA GLY A 703 42.05 -20.49 31.69
C GLY A 703 41.95 -19.16 32.46
N PRO A 704 42.35 -18.03 31.87
CA PRO A 704 43.11 -17.90 30.62
C PRO A 704 44.53 -18.47 30.76
N GLY A 705 45.17 -18.82 29.65
CA GLY A 705 46.59 -19.18 29.66
C GLY A 705 47.48 -17.94 29.80
N VAL A 706 48.71 -18.14 30.28
CA VAL A 706 49.70 -17.07 30.45
C VAL A 706 51.04 -17.59 29.95
N TRP A 707 51.58 -16.99 28.90
CA TRP A 707 52.79 -17.43 28.21
C TRP A 707 53.90 -16.39 28.36
N LEU A 708 55.15 -16.86 28.47
CA LEU A 708 56.33 -16.01 28.51
C LEU A 708 57.15 -16.19 27.24
N ARG A 709 57.58 -15.08 26.69
CA ARG A 709 58.63 -15.03 25.66
C ARG A 709 59.82 -14.26 26.22
N ARG A 710 60.94 -14.96 26.40
CA ARG A 710 62.24 -14.32 26.67
C ARG A 710 62.83 -13.77 25.36
N ARG A 711 63.61 -12.69 25.42
CA ARG A 711 64.16 -11.99 24.23
C ARG A 711 64.82 -12.91 23.18
N GLU A 712 65.55 -13.94 23.61
CA GLU A 712 66.32 -14.85 22.73
C GLU A 712 65.73 -16.27 22.62
N GLU A 713 64.63 -16.57 23.33
CA GLU A 713 64.03 -17.91 23.34
C GLU A 713 62.65 -17.96 22.69
N ALA A 714 62.25 -19.17 22.26
CA ALA A 714 60.88 -19.43 21.86
C ALA A 714 59.93 -19.27 23.05
N ALA A 715 58.67 -18.93 22.76
CA ALA A 715 57.63 -18.85 23.79
C ALA A 715 57.50 -20.19 24.53
N ARG A 716 57.48 -20.15 25.86
CA ARG A 716 57.26 -21.35 26.69
C ARG A 716 55.76 -21.54 26.99
N GLU A 717 55.34 -22.79 27.09
CA GLU A 717 54.00 -23.23 27.55
C GLU A 717 53.59 -22.60 28.90
N PRO A 718 52.29 -22.61 29.30
CA PRO A 718 51.78 -21.66 30.28
C PRO A 718 52.54 -21.63 31.63
N LEU A 719 53.02 -20.44 32.01
CA LEU A 719 53.85 -20.16 33.20
C LEU A 719 53.22 -20.55 34.54
N ALA A 720 51.90 -20.36 34.68
CA ALA A 720 51.17 -20.74 35.89
C ALA A 720 50.46 -22.08 35.69
N PRO A 721 50.64 -23.05 36.61
CA PRO A 721 49.99 -24.35 36.53
C PRO A 721 48.47 -24.17 36.58
N ARG A 722 47.75 -24.94 35.76
CA ARG A 722 46.28 -24.88 35.63
C ARG A 722 45.54 -25.32 36.90
N ARG A 723 46.23 -25.90 37.89
CA ARG A 723 45.56 -26.56 39.03
C ARG A 723 46.27 -26.53 40.39
N ASP A 724 47.39 -25.81 40.55
CA ASP A 724 48.08 -25.76 41.85
C ASP A 724 48.13 -24.35 42.41
N ALA A 725 47.64 -24.23 43.64
CA ALA A 725 47.39 -23.00 44.37
C ALA A 725 48.68 -22.34 44.88
N ALA A 726 49.65 -22.14 44.00
CA ALA A 726 50.91 -21.47 44.26
C ALA A 726 51.02 -20.21 43.39
N ALA A 727 51.39 -19.08 44.01
CA ALA A 727 51.77 -17.88 43.28
C ALA A 727 53.12 -18.13 42.59
N CYS A 728 53.22 -17.84 41.30
CA CYS A 728 54.47 -17.84 40.58
C CYS A 728 55.08 -16.42 40.65
N ARG A 729 56.33 -16.31 41.10
CA ARG A 729 57.08 -15.06 41.06
C ARG A 729 58.16 -15.15 40.00
N LEU A 730 58.21 -14.16 39.12
CA LEU A 730 59.19 -14.10 38.05
C LEU A 730 59.61 -12.65 37.80
N ARG A 731 60.82 -12.47 37.29
CA ARG A 731 61.35 -11.17 36.89
C ARG A 731 61.45 -11.09 35.37
N LEU A 732 60.80 -10.06 34.81
CA LEU A 732 60.87 -9.74 33.39
C LEU A 732 62.08 -8.85 33.11
N GLU A 733 62.88 -9.24 32.12
CA GLU A 733 64.03 -8.49 31.65
C GLU A 733 63.66 -7.62 30.43
N PRO A 734 64.44 -6.56 30.12
CA PRO A 734 64.21 -5.73 28.94
C PRO A 734 64.11 -6.55 27.65
N GLY A 735 62.96 -6.46 26.96
CA GLY A 735 62.65 -7.23 25.74
C GLY A 735 61.79 -8.47 25.97
N ASP A 736 61.55 -8.88 27.22
CA ASP A 736 60.64 -9.96 27.55
C ASP A 736 59.17 -9.55 27.36
N ALA A 737 58.33 -10.52 27.01
CA ALA A 737 56.90 -10.32 26.84
C ALA A 737 56.09 -11.40 27.56
N LEU A 738 55.06 -10.97 28.29
CA LEU A 738 54.06 -11.80 28.93
C LEU A 738 52.73 -11.65 28.18
N LEU A 739 52.13 -12.76 27.74
CA LEU A 739 50.83 -12.78 27.07
C LEU A 739 49.82 -13.55 27.92
N PHE A 740 48.73 -12.91 28.29
CA PHE A 740 47.50 -13.54 28.77
C PHE A 740 46.60 -13.78 27.55
N CYS A 741 46.11 -14.99 27.38
CA CYS A 741 45.22 -15.31 26.26
C CYS A 741 44.13 -16.29 26.73
N THR A 742 42.87 -15.92 26.54
CA THR A 742 41.74 -16.83 26.80
C THR A 742 41.74 -17.94 25.77
N ARG A 743 41.18 -19.11 26.12
CA ARG A 743 41.06 -20.22 25.17
C ARG A 743 39.91 -19.97 24.18
N GLY A 744 40.05 -18.95 23.34
CA GLY A 744 39.26 -18.92 22.11
C GLY A 744 39.47 -20.24 21.39
N LEU A 745 38.40 -21.01 21.14
CA LEU A 745 38.38 -22.40 20.63
C LEU A 745 39.65 -22.83 19.86
N ALA A 746 40.67 -23.27 20.59
CA ALA A 746 41.88 -23.85 20.02
C ALA A 746 41.84 -25.36 20.30
N GLU A 747 41.68 -26.16 19.24
CA GLU A 747 41.98 -27.58 19.30
C GLU A 747 43.50 -27.80 19.49
N PRO A 748 43.93 -29.01 19.94
CA PRO A 748 45.32 -29.30 20.22
C PRO A 748 46.17 -29.12 18.96
N GLY A 749 47.20 -28.27 19.01
CA GLY A 749 48.23 -28.18 17.97
C GLY A 749 48.40 -26.81 17.28
N ALA A 750 47.51 -25.84 17.50
CA ALA A 750 47.72 -24.45 17.05
C ALA A 750 47.30 -23.47 18.14
N SER A 751 48.24 -23.05 18.98
CA SER A 751 47.99 -22.08 20.04
C SER A 751 47.97 -20.67 19.45
N VAL A 752 46.83 -19.99 19.50
CA VAL A 752 46.71 -18.55 19.13
C VAL A 752 47.76 -17.72 19.87
N ALA A 753 48.06 -18.10 21.12
CA ALA A 753 49.08 -17.44 21.92
C ALA A 753 50.50 -17.60 21.34
N GLU A 754 50.84 -18.76 20.78
CA GLU A 754 52.12 -18.99 20.11
C GLU A 754 52.24 -18.19 18.82
N GLU A 755 51.15 -18.10 18.05
CA GLU A 755 51.10 -17.30 16.82
C GLU A 755 51.24 -15.79 17.10
N ILE A 756 50.53 -15.28 18.13
CA ILE A 756 50.68 -13.90 18.59
C ILE A 756 52.13 -13.69 19.08
N LEU A 757 52.66 -14.53 19.96
CA LEU A 757 54.01 -14.32 20.50
C LEU A 757 55.14 -14.47 19.47
N SER A 758 54.99 -15.35 18.48
CA SER A 758 55.96 -15.51 17.40
C SER A 758 55.93 -14.34 16.42
N GLY A 759 54.77 -13.75 16.16
CA GLY A 759 54.61 -12.56 15.33
C GLY A 759 54.96 -11.24 16.01
N LEU A 760 55.12 -11.22 17.35
CA LEU A 760 55.34 -9.99 18.12
C LEU A 760 56.71 -9.37 17.77
N PRO A 761 56.76 -8.14 17.21
CA PRO A 761 58.00 -7.55 16.70
C PRO A 761 59.06 -7.37 17.79
N ARG A 762 60.31 -7.68 17.43
CA ARG A 762 61.50 -7.50 18.29
C ARG A 762 61.92 -6.04 18.44
N GLN A 763 61.65 -5.22 17.43
CA GLN A 763 61.78 -3.75 17.46
C GLN A 763 60.43 -3.15 17.03
N PRO A 764 59.81 -2.27 17.84
CA PRO A 764 58.50 -1.73 17.49
C PRO A 764 58.61 -0.63 16.42
N GLU A 765 58.27 -0.94 15.18
CA GLU A 765 57.96 0.08 14.15
C GLU A 765 56.51 0.58 14.26
N THR A 766 55.64 -0.19 14.92
CA THR A 766 54.22 0.11 15.15
C THR A 766 53.88 0.05 16.65
N PRO A 767 52.89 0.84 17.12
CA PRO A 767 52.40 0.75 18.49
C PRO A 767 51.92 -0.67 18.83
N LEU A 768 52.25 -1.16 20.03
CA LEU A 768 51.96 -2.53 20.47
C LEU A 768 50.45 -2.85 20.41
N GLN A 769 49.59 -1.88 20.74
CA GLN A 769 48.14 -2.00 20.68
C GLN A 769 47.64 -2.27 19.25
N SER A 770 48.03 -1.41 18.29
CA SER A 770 47.63 -1.55 16.88
C SER A 770 48.13 -2.86 16.27
N TRP A 771 49.33 -3.29 16.65
CA TRP A 771 49.87 -4.58 16.22
C TRP A 771 49.04 -5.76 16.78
N LEU A 772 48.68 -5.74 18.07
CA LEU A 772 47.90 -6.81 18.69
C LEU A 772 46.50 -6.93 18.08
N GLU A 773 45.83 -5.79 17.85
CA GLU A 773 44.53 -5.75 17.17
C GLU A 773 44.60 -6.31 15.75
N ALA A 774 45.65 -5.96 14.99
CA ALA A 774 45.87 -6.49 13.65
C ALA A 774 46.13 -8.01 13.69
N ALA A 775 46.96 -8.49 14.61
CA ALA A 775 47.29 -9.90 14.76
C ALA A 775 46.03 -10.74 15.07
N VAL A 776 45.22 -10.31 16.04
CA VAL A 776 43.96 -10.97 16.39
C VAL A 776 42.95 -10.94 15.25
N ARG A 777 42.80 -9.79 14.57
CA ARG A 777 41.91 -9.66 13.41
C ARG A 777 42.33 -10.58 12.26
N SER A 778 43.62 -10.64 11.94
CA SER A 778 44.15 -11.53 10.91
C SER A 778 43.94 -13.00 11.25
N TRP A 779 44.12 -13.38 12.52
CA TRP A 779 43.81 -14.73 12.99
C TRP A 779 42.33 -15.08 12.83
N ARG A 780 41.43 -14.16 13.19
CA ARG A 780 39.98 -14.34 13.09
C ARG A 780 39.49 -14.50 11.64
N VAL A 781 40.01 -13.70 10.71
CA VAL A 781 39.66 -13.84 9.28
C VAL A 781 40.05 -15.23 8.74
N ARG A 782 41.25 -15.72 9.08
CA ARG A 782 41.71 -17.05 8.65
C ARG A 782 40.87 -18.18 9.24
N THR A 783 40.52 -18.11 10.53
CA THR A 783 39.72 -19.15 11.20
C THR A 783 38.26 -19.15 10.76
N SER A 784 37.69 -17.99 10.42
CA SER A 784 36.34 -17.86 9.88
C SER A 784 36.21 -18.47 8.48
N ALA A 785 37.22 -18.27 7.62
CA ALA A 785 37.29 -18.88 6.29
C ALA A 785 37.38 -20.42 6.34
N ALA A 786 37.88 -20.98 7.44
CA ALA A 786 37.99 -22.43 7.67
C ALA A 786 36.70 -23.08 8.24
N GLY A 787 35.58 -22.35 8.32
CA GLY A 787 34.28 -22.88 8.76
C GLY A 787 34.19 -23.18 10.27
N ARG A 788 35.10 -22.64 11.10
CA ARG A 788 35.14 -22.89 12.55
C ARG A 788 34.17 -21.98 13.30
N ARG A 789 33.55 -22.48 14.38
CA ARG A 789 32.66 -21.70 15.25
C ARG A 789 33.43 -20.53 15.88
N ALA A 790 32.90 -19.31 15.74
CA ALA A 790 33.46 -18.13 16.37
C ALA A 790 33.40 -18.25 17.91
N ALA A 791 34.52 -18.00 18.57
CA ALA A 791 34.64 -17.93 20.03
C ALA A 791 35.17 -16.58 20.46
N ASP A 792 34.85 -16.18 21.68
CA ASP A 792 35.44 -15.01 22.30
C ASP A 792 36.95 -15.22 22.45
N LEU A 793 37.71 -14.15 22.23
CA LEU A 793 39.16 -14.15 22.38
C LEU A 793 39.56 -12.86 23.06
N THR A 794 40.20 -12.99 24.21
CA THR A 794 40.80 -11.88 24.94
C THR A 794 42.29 -12.11 25.09
N ALA A 795 43.07 -11.14 24.64
CA ALA A 795 44.52 -11.16 24.70
C ALA A 795 45.05 -9.89 25.37
N VAL A 796 45.93 -10.04 26.36
CA VAL A 796 46.63 -8.93 27.02
C VAL A 796 48.13 -9.20 26.98
N VAL A 797 48.89 -8.27 26.40
CA VAL A 797 50.34 -8.35 26.25
C VAL A 797 51.00 -7.30 27.13
N LEU A 798 51.96 -7.72 27.96
CA LEU A 798 52.87 -6.86 28.70
C LEU A 798 54.27 -7.06 28.13
N ARG A 799 54.94 -5.99 27.68
CA ARG A 799 56.30 -6.04 27.15
C ARG A 799 57.21 -5.09 27.91
N MET A 800 58.29 -5.59 28.50
CA MET A 800 59.29 -4.74 29.15
C MET A 800 60.08 -3.97 28.07
N GLY A 801 60.14 -2.65 28.20
CA GLY A 801 60.91 -1.79 27.31
C GLY A 801 62.41 -2.04 27.44
N GLY A 802 63.12 -2.02 26.30
CA GLY A 802 64.58 -1.85 26.30
C GLY A 802 64.92 -0.51 26.94
N GLY A 803 65.94 -0.46 27.80
CA GLY A 803 66.33 0.71 28.62
C GLY A 803 66.76 1.99 27.88
N ALA A 804 66.22 2.30 26.70
CA ALA A 804 66.43 3.55 25.97
C ALA A 804 65.43 4.65 26.34
N ALA A 805 64.40 4.38 27.15
CA ALA A 805 63.44 5.41 27.61
C ALA A 805 63.92 6.23 28.84
N ALA A 806 65.12 5.93 29.37
CA ALA A 806 65.69 6.68 30.50
C ALA A 806 66.39 7.99 30.09
N GLU A 807 66.73 8.18 28.81
CA GLU A 807 67.38 9.42 28.33
C GLU A 807 66.40 10.42 27.70
N GLU A 808 65.23 10.00 27.21
CA GLU A 808 64.27 10.90 26.54
C GLU A 808 63.29 11.62 27.49
N ALA A 809 63.32 11.28 28.79
CA ALA A 809 62.59 12.02 29.84
C ALA A 809 63.50 12.98 30.63
N ALA A 810 64.79 13.06 30.26
CA ALA A 810 65.79 13.94 30.86
C ALA A 810 66.31 15.03 29.89
N ALA A 811 65.73 15.11 28.68
CA ALA A 811 65.86 16.21 27.72
C ALA A 811 64.48 16.85 27.51
#